data_AF-A0A9N8HLL8-F1
#
_entry.id   AF-A0A9N8HLL8-F1
#
_cell.length_a   1.000
_cell.length_b   1.000
_cell.length_c   1.000
_cell.angle_alpha   90.00
_cell.angle_beta   90.00
_cell.angle_gamma   90.00
#
_symmetry.space_group_name_H-M   'P 1'
#
loop_
_entity.id
_entity.type
_entity.pdbx_description
1 polymer ?
#
loop_
_entity_poly.entity_id
_entity_poly.type
_entity_poly.pdbx_seq_one_letter_code
_entity_poly.pdbx_strand_id
1 'polypeptide(L)'
;MVQVGVYSLSALALLGIGGSTACQLTPTRFRTNNLQNPLAIAGGTPVFSWALAFAESGGSEPPRNELGVDHHQTAYRLTCYNRNRDNESVLWDSGKLPSRETLQIEYNGQPLQSLQRVRWHVQVWDENDQECPSTEEDPWFETGLLGEDSWGKSEWIARYGPLPPSTGLCEMMAENDENQVPRFRASLSDIPKSIVQARAYISGLGYYHLHINGEKVGDSLLDPGWTTYSKRVLYSAYDVTSLLQLDGSNHYEQEHVVGVELGNGWWNPIPLLFFGQGINLRKSIVMHQRISSSRPMFRLRIVGFQADGTTVQLLDSKSGQSSPWLASGSPTTFNNIYLGEKYNALFEDLYRGWTTTNYTVVSSGEEVSTQQSTAKWQAVVKANVSGLGRLEAMELPPIRKQKWLPSTLVSTNLLQSGETVGIIDTGVNHAGSCQISVKEQGPEAFGTTIKLRYGELLTHDGSLNVYTSAAGGIKKQRNPKVPCQPDVAYQGDTLTLGAQAVQWTPSWSWHGFRYIEVTTPSSVRLEDVSIRCFTMRTDVDLVANFSSSDPWLSDLRQVVKNTYESNMMSLQSDCPHRERLGYGGDALGCGEVGLSIYDFSAFYRKRVLDYNDAQAQTPSGALDGFTETSPYVGIHDNGLGHQTGPIGWQAFQPEALLWLYKYYGDTRTLKESYNHTLAYIKLLDTSDQKLIEDGLGDWLAVDETDVAFTGRGFQFMSYLAFANITEILGMSPSVAKKYRQKAAELVHNINSRFLDGTGAYKVSKGQPLNRTTTQTGQSMALFHGFLSDDNSLRSKALHQLMTSARKASHLKGACRYRGQSKKPPGCQSAHGGPGPHITGGLFGVKWILMALADGGENDLAYDMVTTRSYPGIRWMTNNPFSNATTVWETFHFSEDSHNHPMFSSTEVWLLQTVAGIQPHPSARGMDHVLIKPNPPSQLHHASASFESPRGVTRVSWKRQLSHSGKPLGLNVTIPPNCKATVYIPAERSMSIKHNGIVLSNVSWVPHVLREDRGSFVVEIGSGRHIFQAMEGNQRAVELQ
;
A
#
# COMPACT_ATOMS: atom_id res chain seq x y z
N MET A 1 -65.97 42.98 48.07
CA MET A 1 -66.53 42.53 46.77
C MET A 1 -65.32 42.13 45.94
N VAL A 2 -65.08 40.92 45.46
CA VAL A 2 -65.87 39.82 44.89
C VAL A 2 -65.05 38.54 45.18
N GLN A 3 -65.59 37.56 45.89
CA GLN A 3 -66.12 36.28 45.40
C GLN A 3 -65.12 35.39 44.63
N VAL A 4 -64.94 34.19 45.21
CA VAL A 4 -64.06 33.06 44.88
C VAL A 4 -64.57 32.28 43.66
N GLY A 5 -63.66 31.73 42.85
CA GLY A 5 -63.95 30.81 41.74
C GLY A 5 -62.74 29.92 41.38
N VAL A 6 -62.92 28.62 41.62
CA VAL A 6 -62.02 27.45 41.50
C VAL A 6 -61.55 27.16 40.07
N TYR A 7 -60.32 26.66 39.87
CA TYR A 7 -60.04 25.53 38.95
C TYR A 7 -58.88 24.63 39.46
N SER A 8 -59.31 23.44 39.89
CA SER A 8 -58.69 22.12 40.02
C SER A 8 -57.20 21.90 39.69
N LEU A 9 -56.42 21.52 40.73
CA LEU A 9 -55.20 20.73 40.60
C LEU A 9 -55.56 19.26 40.29
N SER A 10 -55.11 18.76 39.14
CA SER A 10 -55.03 17.33 38.87
C SER A 10 -53.56 16.91 39.00
N ALA A 11 -53.23 16.25 40.10
CA ALA A 11 -51.95 15.59 40.28
C ALA A 11 -51.92 14.32 39.44
N LEU A 12 -51.12 14.30 38.36
CA LEU A 12 -50.58 13.06 37.82
C LEU A 12 -49.18 12.87 38.39
N ALA A 13 -49.07 11.89 39.28
CA ALA A 13 -47.80 11.35 39.73
C ALA A 13 -47.07 10.74 38.53
N LEU A 14 -46.05 11.44 38.02
CA LEU A 14 -44.99 10.82 37.23
C LEU A 14 -44.16 9.97 38.21
N LEU A 15 -44.53 8.70 38.31
CA LEU A 15 -43.63 7.64 38.73
C LEU A 15 -42.42 7.69 37.79
N GLY A 16 -41.36 8.37 38.24
CA GLY A 16 -40.04 8.26 37.66
C GLY A 16 -39.55 6.84 37.87
N ILE A 17 -39.88 5.94 36.94
CA ILE A 17 -39.13 4.71 36.75
C ILE A 17 -37.78 5.15 36.19
N GLY A 18 -36.84 5.44 37.09
CA GLY A 18 -35.42 5.49 36.76
C GLY A 18 -34.97 4.09 36.40
N GLY A 19 -35.34 3.62 35.21
CA GLY A 19 -34.71 2.44 34.63
C GLY A 19 -33.29 2.83 34.28
N SER A 20 -32.29 2.23 34.94
CA SER A 20 -30.92 2.28 34.45
C SER A 20 -30.93 1.67 33.06
N THR A 21 -30.84 2.50 32.02
CA THR A 21 -30.66 2.01 30.66
C THR A 21 -29.31 1.32 30.61
N ALA A 22 -29.28 0.02 30.32
CA ALA A 22 -28.04 -0.72 30.13
C ALA A 22 -27.18 -0.04 29.05
N CYS A 23 -25.86 -0.11 29.20
CA CYS A 23 -24.96 0.48 28.20
C CYS A 23 -25.28 -0.06 26.80
N GLN A 24 -25.34 0.86 25.83
CA GLN A 24 -25.71 0.58 24.44
C GLN A 24 -24.51 0.41 23.52
N LEU A 25 -23.30 0.28 24.07
CA LEU A 25 -22.06 0.10 23.32
C LEU A 25 -21.50 -1.30 23.51
N THR A 26 -20.79 -1.81 22.52
CA THR A 26 -20.06 -3.08 22.61
C THR A 26 -18.69 -2.91 21.96
N PRO A 27 -17.59 -3.28 22.63
CA PRO A 27 -16.27 -3.26 22.02
C PRO A 27 -16.15 -4.35 20.94
N THR A 28 -15.48 -4.03 19.84
CA THR A 28 -15.30 -4.93 18.69
C THR A 28 -13.99 -4.60 17.97
N ARG A 29 -13.61 -5.39 16.95
CA ARG A 29 -12.47 -5.11 16.05
C ARG A 29 -11.16 -4.97 16.82
N PHE A 30 -10.91 -5.92 17.71
CA PHE A 30 -9.71 -5.96 18.53
C PHE A 30 -8.48 -6.17 17.67
N ARG A 31 -7.47 -5.34 17.91
CA ARG A 31 -6.19 -5.40 17.19
C ARG A 31 -5.02 -5.23 18.13
N THR A 32 -3.95 -5.97 17.87
CA THR A 32 -2.63 -5.79 18.48
C THR A 32 -1.68 -5.34 17.37
N ASN A 33 -0.96 -4.23 17.57
CA ASN A 33 -0.10 -3.64 16.53
C ASN A 33 -0.86 -3.37 15.21
N ASN A 34 -2.13 -2.98 15.30
CA ASN A 34 -3.07 -2.81 14.18
C ASN A 34 -3.38 -4.09 13.37
N LEU A 35 -2.97 -5.27 13.84
CA LEU A 35 -3.26 -6.57 13.23
C LEU A 35 -4.30 -7.33 14.06
N GLN A 36 -5.14 -8.11 13.38
CA GLN A 36 -6.07 -9.02 14.05
C GLN A 36 -5.34 -10.31 14.42
N ASN A 37 -5.34 -10.65 15.71
CA ASN A 37 -4.81 -11.91 16.24
C ASN A 37 -3.45 -12.35 15.66
N PRO A 38 -2.41 -11.49 15.67
CA PRO A 38 -1.14 -11.79 15.00
C PRO A 38 -0.39 -12.95 15.68
N LEU A 39 0.08 -13.90 14.87
CA LEU A 39 0.79 -15.11 15.32
C LEU A 39 2.29 -14.89 15.61
N ALA A 40 2.86 -13.79 15.16
CA ALA A 40 4.18 -13.34 15.56
C ALA A 40 4.26 -11.83 15.46
N ILE A 41 4.34 -11.15 16.60
CA ILE A 41 4.67 -9.73 16.67
C ILE A 41 6.16 -9.53 16.93
N ALA A 42 6.68 -8.42 16.41
CA ALA A 42 8.05 -8.00 16.61
C ALA A 42 8.30 -7.57 18.07
N GLY A 43 9.57 -7.42 18.44
CA GLY A 43 9.95 -6.84 19.72
C GLY A 43 9.47 -5.40 19.90
N GLY A 44 9.48 -4.94 21.16
CA GLY A 44 8.94 -3.64 21.56
C GLY A 44 7.67 -3.80 22.39
N THR A 45 7.04 -2.68 22.71
CA THR A 45 5.79 -2.65 23.49
C THR A 45 4.59 -2.85 22.55
N PRO A 46 3.82 -3.94 22.68
CA PRO A 46 2.60 -4.11 21.89
C PRO A 46 1.59 -3.03 22.24
N VAL A 47 0.78 -2.67 21.25
CA VAL A 47 -0.31 -1.70 21.41
C VAL A 47 -1.66 -2.33 21.09
N PHE A 48 -2.65 -2.04 21.93
CA PHE A 48 -4.02 -2.52 21.77
C PHE A 48 -4.92 -1.45 21.17
N SER A 49 -5.84 -1.90 20.33
CA SER A 49 -6.89 -1.07 19.74
C SER A 49 -8.21 -1.82 19.70
N TRP A 50 -9.32 -1.11 19.93
CA TRP A 50 -10.69 -1.60 19.72
C TRP A 50 -11.58 -0.50 19.17
N ALA A 51 -12.56 -0.89 18.37
CA ALA A 51 -13.68 -0.04 17.98
C ALA A 51 -14.83 -0.22 18.97
N LEU A 52 -15.81 0.68 18.91
CA LEU A 52 -17.08 0.55 19.61
C LEU A 52 -18.21 0.51 18.58
N ALA A 53 -19.18 -0.38 18.79
CA ALA A 53 -20.40 -0.45 18.01
C ALA A 53 -21.61 -0.21 18.92
N PHE A 54 -22.73 0.21 18.34
CA PHE A 54 -24.02 0.18 19.05
C PHE A 54 -24.46 -1.26 19.23
N ALA A 55 -24.88 -1.64 20.44
CA ALA A 55 -25.43 -2.95 20.74
C ALA A 55 -26.66 -3.23 19.84
N GLU A 56 -26.80 -4.47 19.35
CA GLU A 56 -27.80 -4.80 18.33
C GLU A 56 -29.23 -4.40 18.74
N SER A 57 -29.80 -3.42 18.02
CA SER A 57 -31.20 -3.00 18.17
C SER A 57 -32.12 -3.60 17.10
N GLY A 58 -31.80 -4.81 16.60
CA GLY A 58 -32.63 -5.53 15.62
C GLY A 58 -32.69 -4.93 14.19
N GLY A 59 -31.77 -4.03 13.82
CA GLY A 59 -31.70 -3.43 12.49
C GLY A 59 -30.27 -3.26 11.97
N SER A 60 -30.09 -3.26 10.65
CA SER A 60 -28.77 -3.19 9.98
C SER A 60 -28.12 -1.80 9.96
N GLU A 61 -28.78 -0.78 10.54
CA GLU A 61 -28.29 0.60 10.56
C GLU A 61 -28.19 1.13 12.00
N PRO A 62 -27.18 1.97 12.32
CA PRO A 62 -27.07 2.63 13.61
C PRO A 62 -28.34 3.44 13.98
N PRO A 63 -28.62 3.60 15.28
CA PRO A 63 -29.75 4.40 15.73
C PRO A 63 -29.65 5.85 15.21
N ARG A 64 -30.81 6.45 14.95
CA ARG A 64 -30.85 7.90 14.72
C ARG A 64 -30.52 8.60 16.03
N ASN A 65 -29.71 9.66 15.96
CA ASN A 65 -29.31 10.40 17.14
C ASN A 65 -29.64 11.90 17.03
N GLU A 66 -29.82 12.55 18.18
CA GLU A 66 -30.10 13.98 18.30
C GLU A 66 -28.81 14.82 18.22
N LEU A 67 -28.92 16.12 17.93
CA LEU A 67 -27.77 17.01 17.98
C LEU A 67 -27.26 17.17 19.41
N GLY A 68 -25.94 17.12 19.59
CA GLY A 68 -25.31 17.29 20.90
C GLY A 68 -25.30 16.04 21.79
N VAL A 69 -25.91 14.93 21.36
CA VAL A 69 -25.82 13.64 22.05
C VAL A 69 -24.59 12.87 21.52
N ASP A 70 -23.74 12.41 22.42
CA ASP A 70 -22.49 11.71 22.12
C ASP A 70 -22.44 10.39 22.90
N HIS A 71 -22.58 9.25 22.22
CA HIS A 71 -22.37 7.94 22.82
C HIS A 71 -20.90 7.56 22.73
N HIS A 72 -20.26 7.39 23.89
CA HIS A 72 -18.81 7.26 23.99
C HIS A 72 -18.38 6.47 25.22
N GLN A 73 -17.16 5.93 25.15
CA GLN A 73 -16.51 5.33 26.31
C GLN A 73 -15.99 6.43 27.25
N THR A 74 -16.21 6.30 28.56
CA THR A 74 -15.62 7.16 29.60
C THR A 74 -14.45 6.51 30.34
N ALA A 75 -14.43 5.18 30.40
CA ALA A 75 -13.36 4.40 31.02
C ALA A 75 -13.18 3.04 30.37
N TYR A 76 -12.01 2.44 30.55
CA TYR A 76 -11.75 1.05 30.16
C TYR A 76 -10.93 0.31 31.22
N ARG A 77 -10.94 -1.02 31.15
CA ARG A 77 -10.00 -1.90 31.86
C ARG A 77 -9.52 -2.98 30.91
N LEU A 78 -8.21 -3.03 30.68
CA LEU A 78 -7.55 -4.09 29.94
C LEU A 78 -7.00 -5.13 30.90
N THR A 79 -7.26 -6.40 30.63
CA THR A 79 -6.61 -7.51 31.34
C THR A 79 -5.96 -8.43 30.31
N CYS A 80 -4.70 -8.76 30.53
CA CYS A 80 -3.92 -9.68 29.69
C CYS A 80 -3.56 -10.93 30.49
N TYR A 81 -3.72 -12.09 29.85
CA TYR A 81 -3.51 -13.40 30.44
C TYR A 81 -2.47 -14.18 29.64
N ASN A 82 -1.55 -14.83 30.36
CA ASN A 82 -0.60 -15.75 29.77
C ASN A 82 -1.31 -17.06 29.42
N ARG A 83 -1.39 -17.38 28.14
CA ARG A 83 -2.04 -18.60 27.65
C ARG A 83 -1.08 -19.72 27.30
N ASN A 84 0.21 -19.53 27.55
CA ASN A 84 1.12 -20.67 27.46
C ASN A 84 0.75 -21.71 28.52
N ARG A 85 0.40 -21.33 29.75
CA ARG A 85 0.21 -22.30 30.86
C ARG A 85 -1.27 -22.61 31.12
N ASP A 86 -1.55 -23.84 31.58
CA ASP A 86 -2.89 -24.34 31.95
C ASP A 86 -3.62 -23.47 33.00
N ASN A 87 -2.89 -22.68 33.81
CA ASN A 87 -3.44 -21.90 34.92
C ASN A 87 -3.74 -20.42 34.58
N GLU A 88 -3.65 -19.99 33.32
CA GLU A 88 -4.02 -18.63 32.85
C GLU A 88 -3.59 -17.48 33.80
N SER A 89 -2.28 -17.29 34.00
CA SER A 89 -1.81 -16.23 34.91
C SER A 89 -2.00 -14.82 34.33
N VAL A 90 -2.48 -13.88 35.13
CA VAL A 90 -2.58 -12.46 34.75
C VAL A 90 -1.18 -11.87 34.52
N LEU A 91 -0.94 -11.36 33.31
CA LEU A 91 0.28 -10.65 32.91
C LEU A 91 0.15 -9.14 33.13
N TRP A 92 -1.06 -8.63 32.95
CA TRP A 92 -1.38 -7.21 33.11
C TRP A 92 -2.85 -7.03 33.48
N ASP A 93 -3.11 -6.08 34.35
CA ASP A 93 -4.43 -5.55 34.61
C ASP A 93 -4.29 -4.03 34.78
N SER A 94 -4.93 -3.26 33.90
CA SER A 94 -4.84 -1.81 33.95
C SER A 94 -5.63 -1.20 35.12
N GLY A 95 -6.53 -1.96 35.73
CA GLY A 95 -7.65 -1.41 36.51
C GLY A 95 -8.59 -0.57 35.62
N LYS A 96 -9.64 -0.01 36.23
CA LYS A 96 -10.55 0.95 35.55
C LYS A 96 -9.82 2.28 35.38
N LEU A 97 -9.47 2.63 34.14
CA LEU A 97 -8.80 3.87 33.78
C LEU A 97 -9.81 4.85 33.16
N PRO A 98 -9.97 6.08 33.70
CA PRO A 98 -10.86 7.08 33.12
C PRO A 98 -10.23 7.66 31.84
N SER A 99 -10.65 7.14 30.69
CA SER A 99 -10.13 7.54 29.39
C SER A 99 -11.08 7.15 28.25
N ARG A 100 -11.22 8.07 27.29
CA ARG A 100 -11.90 7.84 26.01
C ARG A 100 -11.03 7.14 24.97
N GLU A 101 -9.73 6.95 25.24
CA GLU A 101 -8.80 6.36 24.29
C GLU A 101 -9.12 4.89 24.04
N THR A 102 -9.14 4.51 22.76
CA THR A 102 -9.38 3.12 22.32
C THR A 102 -8.35 2.63 21.31
N LEU A 103 -7.36 3.48 20.96
CA LEU A 103 -6.33 3.17 19.98
C LEU A 103 -4.94 3.37 20.60
N GLN A 104 -4.00 2.51 20.20
CA GLN A 104 -2.60 2.60 20.60
C GLN A 104 -2.37 2.55 22.11
N ILE A 105 -3.16 1.74 22.83
CA ILE A 105 -2.98 1.56 24.27
C ILE A 105 -1.78 0.64 24.51
N GLU A 106 -0.67 1.22 25.00
CA GLU A 106 0.57 0.49 25.25
C GLU A 106 0.40 -0.54 26.38
N TYR A 107 0.84 -1.77 26.12
CA TYR A 107 0.95 -2.80 27.15
C TYR A 107 1.91 -2.36 28.26
N ASN A 108 1.44 -2.40 29.51
CA ASN A 108 2.23 -1.98 30.69
C ASN A 108 2.29 -3.08 31.76
N GLY A 109 2.30 -4.35 31.32
CA GLY A 109 2.37 -5.51 32.18
C GLY A 109 3.79 -6.06 32.36
N GLN A 110 3.86 -7.33 32.76
CA GLN A 110 5.13 -8.04 32.87
C GLN A 110 5.86 -8.14 31.53
N PRO A 111 7.21 -8.08 31.49
CA PRO A 111 7.97 -8.24 30.26
C PRO A 111 7.59 -9.51 29.49
N LEU A 112 7.29 -9.35 28.20
CA LEU A 112 6.91 -10.45 27.34
C LEU A 112 8.14 -11.25 26.90
N GLN A 113 7.98 -12.57 26.80
CA GLN A 113 8.99 -13.52 26.35
C GLN A 113 8.73 -13.92 24.90
N SER A 114 9.72 -14.47 24.21
CA SER A 114 9.50 -15.10 22.90
C SER A 114 8.55 -16.29 23.01
N LEU A 115 7.79 -16.57 21.95
CA LEU A 115 6.86 -17.71 21.88
C LEU A 115 5.76 -17.67 22.95
N GLN A 116 5.33 -16.46 23.32
CA GLN A 116 4.35 -16.24 24.36
C GLN A 116 3.01 -15.82 23.76
N ARG A 117 1.99 -16.66 23.94
CA ARG A 117 0.62 -16.34 23.62
C ARG A 117 -0.02 -15.55 24.76
N VAL A 118 -0.56 -14.39 24.40
CA VAL A 118 -1.25 -13.49 25.30
C VAL A 118 -2.68 -13.34 24.80
N ARG A 119 -3.64 -13.71 25.64
CA ARG A 119 -5.04 -13.28 25.46
C ARG A 119 -5.25 -11.98 26.19
N TRP A 120 -6.14 -11.15 25.67
CA TRP A 120 -6.50 -9.92 26.35
C TRP A 120 -8.00 -9.69 26.27
N HIS A 121 -8.51 -8.93 27.23
CA HIS A 121 -9.92 -8.59 27.32
C HIS A 121 -10.03 -7.11 27.68
N VAL A 122 -11.06 -6.44 27.16
CA VAL A 122 -11.36 -5.06 27.51
C VAL A 122 -12.78 -4.96 28.05
N GLN A 123 -12.89 -4.34 29.23
CA GLN A 123 -14.15 -3.86 29.78
C GLN A 123 -14.26 -2.36 29.49
N VAL A 124 -15.46 -1.89 29.18
CA VAL A 124 -15.73 -0.52 28.73
C VAL A 124 -16.88 0.05 29.56
N TRP A 125 -16.82 1.33 29.92
CA TRP A 125 -17.92 2.07 30.54
C TRP A 125 -18.38 3.20 29.64
N ASP A 126 -19.69 3.43 29.55
CA ASP A 126 -20.30 4.47 28.71
C ASP A 126 -20.39 5.85 29.39
N GLU A 127 -21.05 6.80 28.72
CA GLU A 127 -21.31 8.15 29.24
C GLU A 127 -22.15 8.21 30.52
N ASN A 128 -22.86 7.14 30.87
CA ASN A 128 -23.67 7.01 32.08
C ASN A 128 -22.96 6.22 33.19
N ASP A 129 -21.64 6.01 33.04
CA ASP A 129 -20.79 5.18 33.89
C ASP A 129 -21.31 3.73 34.05
N GLN A 130 -22.08 3.24 33.07
CA GLN A 130 -22.56 1.86 33.03
C GLN A 130 -21.53 0.99 32.32
N GLU A 131 -21.24 -0.18 32.90
CA GLU A 131 -20.39 -1.17 32.24
C GLU A 131 -21.12 -1.74 31.00
N CYS A 132 -20.40 -1.76 29.90
CA CYS A 132 -20.89 -2.19 28.60
C CYS A 132 -20.83 -3.71 28.45
N PRO A 133 -21.80 -4.32 27.73
CA PRO A 133 -21.75 -5.74 27.42
C PRO A 133 -20.40 -6.17 26.86
N SER A 134 -19.83 -7.23 27.43
CA SER A 134 -18.67 -7.90 26.87
C SER A 134 -19.04 -8.61 25.57
N THR A 135 -18.06 -8.77 24.69
CA THR A 135 -18.18 -9.61 23.49
C THR A 135 -17.75 -11.05 23.77
N GLU A 136 -18.22 -12.00 22.95
CA GLU A 136 -17.71 -13.38 22.90
C GLU A 136 -16.38 -13.49 22.13
N GLU A 137 -15.94 -12.41 21.45
CA GLU A 137 -14.62 -12.38 20.80
C GLU A 137 -13.49 -12.54 21.84
N ASP A 138 -12.50 -13.37 21.51
CA ASP A 138 -11.38 -13.74 22.38
C ASP A 138 -10.07 -13.28 21.74
N PRO A 139 -9.71 -11.98 21.83
CA PRO A 139 -8.58 -11.45 21.10
C PRO A 139 -7.27 -11.88 21.74
N TRP A 140 -6.29 -12.15 20.89
CA TRP A 140 -4.99 -12.64 21.33
C TRP A 140 -3.87 -12.09 20.45
N PHE A 141 -2.63 -12.29 20.88
CA PHE A 141 -1.46 -12.22 20.02
C PHE A 141 -0.43 -13.21 20.51
N GLU A 142 0.53 -13.53 19.66
CA GLU A 142 1.69 -14.34 20.03
C GLU A 142 2.96 -13.57 19.69
N THR A 143 3.89 -13.51 20.64
CA THR A 143 5.21 -12.94 20.39
C THR A 143 6.01 -13.88 19.49
N GLY A 144 6.74 -13.31 18.54
CA GLY A 144 7.66 -14.08 17.73
C GLY A 144 8.94 -14.46 18.49
N LEU A 145 10.01 -14.69 17.73
CA LEU A 145 11.38 -14.74 18.20
C LEU A 145 11.88 -13.30 18.39
N LEU A 146 11.93 -12.84 19.65
CA LEU A 146 12.20 -11.43 20.00
C LEU A 146 13.68 -11.02 19.94
N GLY A 147 14.58 -11.99 19.74
CA GLY A 147 16.01 -11.75 19.66
C GLY A 147 16.77 -12.95 19.10
N GLU A 148 18.06 -12.75 18.83
CA GLU A 148 18.92 -13.76 18.19
C GLU A 148 18.97 -15.08 18.98
N ASP A 149 19.05 -15.02 20.32
CA ASP A 149 19.05 -16.22 21.18
C ASP A 149 17.75 -17.03 21.06
N SER A 150 16.64 -16.38 20.69
CA SER A 150 15.36 -17.04 20.47
C SER A 150 15.34 -17.88 19.18
N TRP A 151 16.36 -17.80 18.33
CA TRP A 151 16.52 -18.71 17.20
C TRP A 151 17.20 -20.03 17.56
N GLY A 152 17.64 -20.19 18.83
CA GLY A 152 18.18 -21.45 19.32
C GLY A 152 19.45 -21.85 18.58
N LYS A 153 19.53 -23.10 18.11
CA LYS A 153 20.69 -23.60 17.37
C LYS A 153 20.54 -23.45 15.87
N SER A 154 19.48 -22.80 15.39
CA SER A 154 19.26 -22.61 13.96
C SER A 154 20.33 -21.71 13.36
N GLU A 155 20.88 -22.17 12.25
CA GLU A 155 21.87 -21.50 11.44
C GLU A 155 21.23 -21.06 10.12
N TRP A 156 21.76 -19.98 9.55
CA TRP A 156 21.54 -19.74 8.14
C TRP A 156 22.28 -20.79 7.30
N ILE A 157 21.56 -21.48 6.43
CA ILE A 157 22.13 -22.52 5.54
C ILE A 157 21.84 -22.21 4.07
N ALA A 158 22.73 -22.68 3.21
CA ALA A 158 22.66 -22.52 1.76
C ALA A 158 23.09 -23.82 1.06
N ARG A 159 22.78 -23.93 -0.24
CA ARG A 159 23.20 -25.07 -1.07
C ARG A 159 24.69 -25.00 -1.40
N TYR A 160 25.17 -23.78 -1.68
CA TYR A 160 26.56 -23.50 -2.08
C TYR A 160 27.13 -22.34 -1.26
N GLY A 161 28.46 -22.24 -1.25
CA GLY A 161 29.19 -21.14 -0.62
C GLY A 161 28.86 -19.76 -1.22
N PRO A 162 29.36 -18.68 -0.61
CA PRO A 162 29.01 -17.31 -1.00
C PRO A 162 29.31 -17.05 -2.48
N LEU A 163 28.37 -16.37 -3.15
CA LEU A 163 28.59 -15.85 -4.50
C LEU A 163 29.25 -14.47 -4.39
N PRO A 164 30.48 -14.27 -4.93
CA PRO A 164 31.16 -12.99 -4.86
C PRO A 164 30.28 -11.83 -5.37
N PRO A 165 30.31 -10.66 -4.71
CA PRO A 165 29.55 -9.50 -5.22
C PRO A 165 29.98 -9.11 -6.64
N SER A 166 31.23 -9.35 -7.02
CA SER A 166 31.82 -9.05 -8.32
C SER A 166 31.46 -10.03 -9.44
N THR A 167 30.68 -11.09 -9.17
CA THR A 167 30.25 -12.05 -10.20
C THR A 167 29.55 -11.35 -11.37
N GLY A 168 29.97 -11.70 -12.59
CA GLY A 168 29.49 -11.09 -13.82
C GLY A 168 28.12 -11.61 -14.27
N LEU A 169 27.44 -10.83 -15.11
CA LEU A 169 26.09 -11.13 -15.58
C LEU A 169 25.97 -12.48 -16.30
N CYS A 170 26.91 -12.81 -17.20
CA CYS A 170 26.91 -14.09 -17.92
C CYS A 170 26.90 -15.31 -17.00
N GLU A 171 27.68 -15.26 -15.92
CA GLU A 171 27.79 -16.36 -14.96
C GLU A 171 26.48 -16.52 -14.18
N MET A 172 25.86 -15.40 -13.77
CA MET A 172 24.57 -15.43 -13.07
C MET A 172 23.37 -15.80 -13.96
N MET A 173 23.49 -15.63 -15.28
CA MET A 173 22.46 -15.99 -16.25
C MET A 173 22.64 -17.40 -16.83
N ALA A 174 23.73 -18.08 -16.51
CA ALA A 174 24.01 -19.42 -17.03
C ALA A 174 23.02 -20.44 -16.46
N GLU A 175 22.46 -21.29 -17.33
CA GLU A 175 21.60 -22.41 -16.91
C GLU A 175 22.46 -23.61 -16.54
N ASN A 176 23.09 -23.54 -15.37
CA ASN A 176 23.93 -24.59 -14.81
C ASN A 176 23.36 -25.06 -13.45
N ASP A 177 23.93 -26.14 -12.92
CA ASP A 177 23.50 -26.72 -11.65
C ASP A 177 23.56 -25.73 -10.47
N GLU A 178 24.51 -24.79 -10.49
CA GLU A 178 24.71 -23.80 -9.43
C GLU A 178 23.63 -22.72 -9.37
N ASN A 179 23.01 -22.38 -10.51
CA ASN A 179 21.98 -21.34 -10.64
C ASN A 179 20.55 -21.89 -10.61
N GLN A 180 20.37 -23.22 -10.59
CA GLN A 180 19.06 -23.82 -10.34
C GLN A 180 18.52 -23.36 -8.99
N VAL A 181 17.21 -23.14 -8.93
CA VAL A 181 16.49 -22.84 -7.67
C VAL A 181 16.79 -23.97 -6.67
N PRO A 182 17.42 -23.68 -5.52
CA PRO A 182 17.81 -24.72 -4.58
C PRO A 182 16.62 -25.24 -3.77
N ARG A 183 16.60 -26.56 -3.60
CA ARG A 183 15.69 -27.28 -2.71
C ARG A 183 16.46 -27.84 -1.53
N PHE A 184 15.84 -27.82 -0.36
CA PHE A 184 16.39 -28.28 0.90
C PHE A 184 15.38 -29.19 1.58
N ARG A 185 15.78 -30.39 1.99
CA ARG A 185 14.89 -31.33 2.68
C ARG A 185 15.51 -31.83 3.96
N ALA A 186 14.68 -32.04 4.97
CA ALA A 186 15.04 -32.69 6.22
C ALA A 186 13.93 -33.62 6.68
N SER A 187 14.32 -34.78 7.21
CA SER A 187 13.42 -35.64 7.96
C SER A 187 13.25 -35.11 9.38
N LEU A 188 12.02 -35.17 9.87
CA LEU A 188 11.63 -34.87 11.24
C LEU A 188 10.91 -36.10 11.79
N SER A 189 11.53 -36.77 12.75
CA SER A 189 11.01 -37.96 13.42
C SER A 189 11.02 -37.74 14.93
N ASP A 190 10.46 -38.69 15.68
CA ASP A 190 10.52 -38.73 17.14
C ASP A 190 9.90 -37.49 17.83
N ILE A 191 8.82 -36.95 17.27
CA ILE A 191 8.06 -35.86 17.89
C ILE A 191 7.51 -36.36 19.24
N PRO A 192 7.80 -35.70 20.38
CA PRO A 192 7.32 -36.17 21.67
C PRO A 192 5.79 -36.17 21.75
N LYS A 193 5.19 -37.24 22.31
CA LYS A 193 3.73 -37.40 22.48
C LYS A 193 3.06 -36.25 23.24
N SER A 194 3.83 -35.51 24.04
CA SER A 194 3.36 -34.39 24.83
C SER A 194 3.10 -33.12 24.01
N ILE A 195 3.55 -33.06 22.76
CA ILE A 195 3.39 -31.91 21.89
C ILE A 195 1.98 -31.89 21.30
N VAL A 196 1.26 -30.78 21.50
CA VAL A 196 -0.13 -30.59 21.05
C VAL A 196 -0.26 -29.51 19.97
N GLN A 197 0.74 -28.66 19.83
CA GLN A 197 0.80 -27.59 18.82
C GLN A 197 2.22 -27.41 18.29
N ALA A 198 2.35 -26.87 17.08
CA ALA A 198 3.65 -26.52 16.52
C ALA A 198 3.61 -25.21 15.71
N ARG A 199 4.76 -24.52 15.71
CA ARG A 199 5.00 -23.30 14.93
C ARG A 199 6.27 -23.44 14.10
N ALA A 200 6.24 -22.91 12.88
CA ALA A 200 7.43 -22.75 12.05
C ALA A 200 7.75 -21.26 11.89
N TYR A 201 8.98 -20.87 12.20
CA TYR A 201 9.53 -19.52 12.01
C TYR A 201 10.61 -19.58 10.94
N ILE A 202 10.42 -18.86 9.84
CA ILE A 202 11.30 -18.97 8.67
C ILE A 202 11.58 -17.61 8.04
N SER A 203 12.83 -17.40 7.68
CA SER A 203 13.28 -16.33 6.80
C SER A 203 14.09 -16.92 5.65
N GLY A 204 13.65 -16.70 4.42
CA GLY A 204 14.42 -17.02 3.22
C GLY A 204 14.93 -15.71 2.60
N LEU A 205 16.25 -15.54 2.50
CA LEU A 205 16.81 -14.42 1.78
C LEU A 205 16.79 -14.70 0.28
N GLY A 206 15.99 -13.89 -0.40
CA GLY A 206 15.47 -14.17 -1.72
C GLY A 206 13.96 -14.23 -1.60
N TYR A 207 13.38 -15.37 -1.92
CA TYR A 207 12.03 -15.75 -1.48
C TYR A 207 12.05 -17.23 -1.08
N TYR A 208 11.07 -17.70 -0.31
CA TYR A 208 10.97 -19.12 0.02
C TYR A 208 9.57 -19.70 -0.18
N HIS A 209 9.53 -21.01 -0.40
CA HIS A 209 8.37 -21.85 -0.15
C HIS A 209 8.74 -22.90 0.90
N LEU A 210 8.01 -22.93 2.01
CA LEU A 210 8.10 -23.98 3.02
C LEU A 210 7.06 -25.05 2.72
N HIS A 211 7.44 -26.32 2.87
CA HIS A 211 6.58 -27.47 2.66
C HIS A 211 6.71 -28.44 3.84
N ILE A 212 5.63 -29.12 4.18
CA ILE A 212 5.60 -30.22 5.13
C ILE A 212 4.76 -31.33 4.51
N ASN A 213 5.32 -32.53 4.39
CA ASN A 213 4.62 -33.72 3.91
C ASN A 213 3.91 -33.54 2.56
N GLY A 214 4.57 -32.91 1.59
CA GLY A 214 4.00 -32.63 0.26
C GLY A 214 3.22 -31.32 0.16
N GLU A 215 2.74 -30.76 1.27
CA GLU A 215 1.88 -29.57 1.28
C GLU A 215 2.70 -28.29 1.50
N LYS A 216 2.38 -27.23 0.74
CA LYS A 216 2.97 -25.90 0.97
C LYS A 216 2.39 -25.30 2.26
N VAL A 217 3.26 -24.78 3.13
CA VAL A 217 2.86 -24.09 4.36
C VAL A 217 2.38 -22.68 4.02
N GLY A 218 1.13 -22.40 4.34
CA GLY A 218 0.48 -21.12 4.04
C GLY A 218 0.26 -20.89 2.54
N ASP A 219 -0.26 -19.72 2.21
CA ASP A 219 -0.63 -19.32 0.84
C ASP A 219 0.10 -18.06 0.36
N SER A 220 1.09 -17.59 1.13
CA SER A 220 1.91 -16.43 0.77
C SER A 220 2.73 -16.68 -0.50
N LEU A 221 2.94 -15.61 -1.24
CA LEU A 221 3.77 -15.54 -2.44
C LEU A 221 4.90 -14.54 -2.16
N LEU A 222 6.09 -14.77 -2.69
CA LEU A 222 7.20 -13.81 -2.60
C LEU A 222 7.52 -13.38 -1.14
N ASP A 223 7.46 -14.34 -0.21
CA ASP A 223 7.80 -14.13 1.20
C ASP A 223 9.31 -14.36 1.42
N PRO A 224 9.95 -13.60 2.33
CA PRO A 224 9.43 -12.46 3.08
C PRO A 224 9.52 -11.14 2.28
N GLY A 225 8.85 -10.08 2.78
CA GLY A 225 8.85 -8.76 2.13
C GLY A 225 10.24 -8.11 1.99
N TRP A 226 10.42 -7.29 0.95
CA TRP A 226 11.71 -6.66 0.64
C TRP A 226 12.04 -5.51 1.60
N THR A 227 13.24 -5.54 2.18
CA THR A 227 13.80 -4.54 3.10
C THR A 227 15.24 -4.18 2.74
N THR A 228 15.81 -3.19 3.44
CA THR A 228 17.27 -2.98 3.46
C THR A 228 17.91 -4.09 4.30
N TYR A 229 18.33 -5.19 3.66
CA TYR A 229 18.78 -6.41 4.33
C TYR A 229 19.91 -6.22 5.34
N SER A 230 20.76 -5.19 5.18
CA SER A 230 21.81 -4.85 6.14
C SER A 230 21.33 -4.18 7.43
N LYS A 231 20.04 -3.82 7.50
CA LYS A 231 19.43 -3.16 8.66
C LYS A 231 18.33 -4.01 9.29
N ARG A 232 17.48 -4.60 8.45
CA ARG A 232 16.36 -5.45 8.87
C ARG A 232 16.14 -6.57 7.85
N VAL A 233 15.93 -7.78 8.36
CA VAL A 233 15.50 -8.98 7.63
C VAL A 233 14.20 -9.45 8.24
N LEU A 234 13.19 -9.76 7.42
CA LEU A 234 11.89 -10.20 7.91
C LEU A 234 11.80 -11.73 7.96
N TYR A 235 11.07 -12.25 8.95
CA TYR A 235 10.67 -13.67 9.00
C TYR A 235 9.16 -13.80 9.17
N SER A 236 8.59 -14.88 8.67
CA SER A 236 7.18 -15.23 8.84
C SER A 236 7.03 -16.34 9.89
N ALA A 237 5.88 -16.40 10.54
CA ALA A 237 5.51 -17.47 11.45
C ALA A 237 4.25 -18.19 10.97
N TYR A 238 4.22 -19.51 11.08
CA TYR A 238 3.10 -20.35 10.66
C TYR A 238 2.70 -21.31 11.76
N ASP A 239 1.39 -21.53 11.90
CA ASP A 239 0.87 -22.69 12.63
C ASP A 239 1.00 -23.91 11.72
N VAL A 240 1.79 -24.90 12.14
CA VAL A 240 2.05 -26.13 11.38
C VAL A 240 1.50 -27.38 12.09
N THR A 241 0.65 -27.18 13.10
CA THR A 241 0.11 -28.25 13.95
C THR A 241 -0.57 -29.35 13.12
N SER A 242 -1.49 -28.98 12.23
CA SER A 242 -2.23 -29.95 11.40
C SER A 242 -1.37 -30.58 10.31
N LEU A 243 -0.33 -29.90 9.81
CA LEU A 243 0.58 -30.46 8.80
C LEU A 243 1.50 -31.55 9.38
N LEU A 244 1.80 -31.44 10.68
CA LEU A 244 2.48 -32.47 11.45
C LEU A 244 1.50 -33.50 12.07
N GLN A 245 0.21 -33.41 11.74
CA GLN A 245 -0.84 -34.34 12.18
C GLN A 245 -0.89 -34.53 13.72
N LEU A 246 -0.51 -33.49 14.48
CA LEU A 246 -0.40 -33.59 15.95
C LEU A 246 -1.76 -33.77 16.65
N ASP A 247 -2.85 -33.55 15.90
CA ASP A 247 -4.24 -33.84 16.28
C ASP A 247 -4.60 -35.34 16.15
N GLY A 248 -3.76 -36.15 15.51
CA GLY A 248 -3.95 -37.60 15.35
C GLY A 248 -3.35 -38.45 16.47
N SER A 249 -3.90 -39.66 16.68
CA SER A 249 -3.51 -40.54 17.79
C SER A 249 -2.10 -41.14 17.70
N ASN A 250 -1.45 -41.12 16.52
CA ASN A 250 -0.18 -41.81 16.26
C ASN A 250 0.91 -40.90 15.63
N HIS A 251 0.82 -39.58 15.77
CA HIS A 251 1.77 -38.64 15.14
C HIS A 251 3.24 -38.86 15.55
N TYR A 252 3.47 -39.31 16.77
CA TYR A 252 4.80 -39.55 17.34
C TYR A 252 5.54 -40.77 16.76
N GLU A 253 4.86 -41.63 16.01
CA GLU A 253 5.43 -42.80 15.32
C GLU A 253 5.71 -42.54 13.84
N GLN A 254 5.35 -41.36 13.33
CA GLN A 254 5.48 -41.01 11.91
C GLN A 254 6.74 -40.19 11.64
N GLU A 255 7.37 -40.48 10.51
CA GLU A 255 8.37 -39.58 9.92
C GLU A 255 7.65 -38.49 9.11
N HIS A 256 8.06 -37.25 9.33
CA HIS A 256 7.64 -36.09 8.56
C HIS A 256 8.80 -35.59 7.70
N VAL A 257 8.50 -35.01 6.55
CA VAL A 257 9.51 -34.38 5.69
C VAL A 257 9.22 -32.90 5.57
N VAL A 258 10.21 -32.09 5.95
CA VAL A 258 10.18 -30.63 5.81
C VAL A 258 11.02 -30.24 4.61
N GLY A 259 10.42 -29.47 3.70
CA GLY A 259 11.05 -28.97 2.49
C GLY A 259 11.11 -27.46 2.45
N VAL A 260 12.22 -26.89 1.99
CA VAL A 260 12.34 -25.46 1.67
C VAL A 260 12.87 -25.31 0.25
N GLU A 261 12.24 -24.46 -0.55
CA GLU A 261 12.71 -24.09 -1.89
C GLU A 261 12.93 -22.58 -1.93
N LEU A 262 14.01 -22.09 -2.56
CA LEU A 262 14.38 -20.67 -2.52
C LEU A 262 14.53 -20.02 -3.90
N GLY A 263 13.88 -18.87 -4.09
CA GLY A 263 14.11 -17.99 -5.23
C GLY A 263 15.22 -16.96 -4.97
N ASN A 264 15.75 -16.35 -6.02
CA ASN A 264 16.74 -15.27 -5.94
C ASN A 264 16.15 -13.99 -5.31
N GLY A 265 14.89 -13.67 -5.63
CA GLY A 265 14.21 -12.46 -5.17
C GLY A 265 15.05 -11.19 -5.35
N TRP A 266 14.88 -10.25 -4.42
CA TRP A 266 15.72 -9.04 -4.35
C TRP A 266 17.09 -9.26 -3.69
N TRP A 267 17.32 -10.43 -3.08
CA TRP A 267 18.56 -10.78 -2.39
C TRP A 267 19.72 -11.11 -3.32
N ASN A 268 19.42 -11.81 -4.43
CA ASN A 268 20.40 -12.15 -5.46
C ASN A 268 20.13 -11.43 -6.79
N PRO A 269 20.18 -10.09 -6.83
CA PRO A 269 19.95 -9.36 -8.06
C PRO A 269 21.10 -9.60 -9.03
N ILE A 270 20.74 -9.74 -10.31
CA ILE A 270 21.72 -9.79 -11.41
C ILE A 270 22.25 -8.38 -11.74
N PRO A 271 23.50 -8.24 -12.20
CA PRO A 271 24.13 -6.93 -12.41
C PRO A 271 23.76 -6.29 -13.76
N LEU A 272 22.46 -6.12 -14.04
CA LEU A 272 21.97 -5.33 -15.17
C LEU A 272 22.31 -3.84 -14.97
N LEU A 273 22.61 -3.13 -16.07
CA LEU A 273 22.78 -1.68 -16.04
C LEU A 273 21.50 -0.95 -16.46
N PHE A 274 20.88 -0.31 -15.48
CA PHE A 274 19.64 0.43 -15.66
C PHE A 274 19.89 1.82 -16.28
N PHE A 275 18.88 2.29 -17.01
CA PHE A 275 18.72 3.61 -17.64
C PHE A 275 19.86 4.06 -18.56
N GLY A 276 20.75 3.15 -18.96
CA GLY A 276 21.96 3.49 -19.71
C GLY A 276 22.99 4.32 -18.93
N GLN A 277 22.69 4.70 -17.69
CA GLN A 277 23.48 5.58 -16.83
C GLN A 277 24.46 4.83 -15.91
N GLY A 278 24.41 3.49 -15.90
CA GLY A 278 25.36 2.66 -15.14
C GLY A 278 24.89 2.31 -13.72
N ILE A 279 23.61 2.49 -13.39
CA ILE A 279 23.04 2.01 -12.13
C ILE A 279 23.01 0.48 -12.15
N ASN A 280 23.69 -0.13 -11.18
CA ASN A 280 23.76 -1.58 -11.00
C ASN A 280 23.15 -1.93 -9.64
N LEU A 281 21.96 -2.55 -9.66
CA LEU A 281 21.23 -2.89 -8.44
C LEU A 281 22.05 -3.80 -7.51
N ARG A 282 22.81 -4.75 -8.06
CA ARG A 282 23.67 -5.64 -7.27
C ARG A 282 24.76 -4.88 -6.50
N LYS A 283 25.33 -3.84 -7.11
CA LYS A 283 26.31 -2.98 -6.43
C LYS A 283 25.68 -2.28 -5.24
N SER A 284 24.48 -1.74 -5.40
CA SER A 284 23.79 -1.02 -4.33
C SER A 284 23.27 -1.95 -3.24
N ILE A 285 22.62 -3.06 -3.60
CA ILE A 285 21.98 -3.97 -2.65
C ILE A 285 23.01 -4.83 -1.92
N VAL A 286 24.06 -5.30 -2.58
CA VAL A 286 25.04 -6.23 -2.00
C VAL A 286 26.31 -5.49 -1.56
N MET A 287 26.98 -4.77 -2.47
CA MET A 287 28.29 -4.18 -2.17
C MET A 287 28.22 -2.98 -1.22
N HIS A 288 27.35 -2.00 -1.49
CA HIS A 288 27.23 -0.82 -0.62
C HIS A 288 26.71 -1.18 0.78
N GLN A 289 25.86 -2.20 0.86
CA GLN A 289 25.37 -2.74 2.13
C GLN A 289 26.37 -3.68 2.83
N ARG A 290 27.57 -3.87 2.25
CA ARG A 290 28.66 -4.71 2.79
C ARG A 290 28.23 -6.16 3.06
N ILE A 291 27.32 -6.66 2.25
CA ILE A 291 26.82 -8.02 2.32
C ILE A 291 27.81 -8.95 1.62
N SER A 292 28.24 -10.00 2.30
CA SER A 292 29.29 -10.92 1.86
C SER A 292 28.80 -12.09 0.98
N SER A 293 27.50 -12.37 1.00
CA SER A 293 26.86 -13.47 0.27
C SER A 293 25.56 -13.00 -0.37
N SER A 294 25.26 -13.47 -1.57
CA SER A 294 23.98 -13.22 -2.26
C SER A 294 23.35 -14.51 -2.76
N ARG A 295 23.90 -15.70 -2.45
CA ARG A 295 23.18 -16.94 -2.78
C ARG A 295 21.93 -17.06 -1.92
N PRO A 296 20.82 -17.56 -2.46
CA PRO A 296 19.64 -17.86 -1.66
C PRO A 296 20.00 -18.74 -0.46
N MET A 297 19.54 -18.30 0.71
CA MET A 297 19.81 -18.94 2.00
C MET A 297 18.59 -18.80 2.89
N PHE A 298 18.43 -19.70 3.85
CA PHE A 298 17.33 -19.60 4.80
C PHE A 298 17.76 -19.95 6.22
N ARG A 299 16.96 -19.47 7.17
CA ARG A 299 16.98 -19.90 8.56
C ARG A 299 15.57 -20.32 8.93
N LEU A 300 15.46 -21.50 9.55
CA LEU A 300 14.20 -22.10 9.98
C LEU A 300 14.35 -22.64 11.40
N ARG A 301 13.32 -22.40 12.20
CA ARG A 301 13.12 -23.06 13.49
C ARG A 301 11.67 -23.54 13.59
N ILE A 302 11.49 -24.83 13.88
CA ILE A 302 10.19 -25.43 14.21
C ILE A 302 10.16 -25.75 15.71
N VAL A 303 9.14 -25.23 16.39
CA VAL A 303 8.95 -25.38 17.84
C VAL A 303 7.61 -26.06 18.10
N GLY A 304 7.63 -27.10 18.93
CA GLY A 304 6.45 -27.75 19.48
C GLY A 304 6.09 -27.18 20.84
N PHE A 305 4.81 -27.15 21.17
CA PHE A 305 4.26 -26.69 22.44
C PHE A 305 3.54 -27.86 23.11
N GLN A 306 3.81 -28.06 24.38
CA GLN A 306 3.04 -28.97 25.24
C GLN A 306 1.75 -28.29 25.72
N ALA A 307 0.83 -29.08 26.30
CA ALA A 307 -0.42 -28.55 26.85
C ALA A 307 -0.20 -27.45 27.90
N ASP A 308 0.86 -27.60 28.72
CA ASP A 308 1.27 -26.63 29.74
C ASP A 308 2.05 -25.41 29.17
N GLY A 309 2.23 -25.35 27.85
CA GLY A 309 2.96 -24.30 27.11
C GLY A 309 4.47 -24.40 27.15
N THR A 310 5.02 -25.44 27.75
CA THR A 310 6.45 -25.72 27.67
C THR A 310 6.81 -25.98 26.20
N THR A 311 7.87 -25.33 25.73
CA THR A 311 8.31 -25.44 24.33
C THR A 311 9.38 -26.52 24.18
N VAL A 312 9.32 -27.25 23.07
CA VAL A 312 10.32 -28.23 22.67
C VAL A 312 10.77 -27.90 21.26
N GLN A 313 12.08 -27.88 21.05
CA GLN A 313 12.63 -27.71 19.71
C GLN A 313 12.43 -28.98 18.90
N LEU A 314 11.80 -28.87 17.72
CA LEU A 314 11.53 -30.01 16.83
C LEU A 314 12.54 -30.08 15.68
N LEU A 315 12.78 -28.97 14.98
CA LEU A 315 13.70 -28.94 13.84
C LEU A 315 14.36 -27.57 13.71
N ASP A 316 15.68 -27.55 13.51
CA ASP A 316 16.44 -26.35 13.19
C ASP A 316 17.14 -26.52 11.84
N SER A 317 17.26 -25.44 11.08
CA SER A 317 18.23 -25.35 9.99
C SER A 317 19.64 -25.43 10.57
N LYS A 318 20.44 -26.43 10.19
CA LYS A 318 21.83 -26.56 10.66
C LYS A 318 22.71 -27.20 9.59
N SER A 319 24.00 -26.93 9.64
CA SER A 319 24.98 -27.51 8.71
C SER A 319 25.91 -28.52 9.40
N GLY A 320 26.79 -29.19 8.64
CA GLY A 320 27.76 -30.15 9.15
C GLY A 320 27.26 -31.59 9.25
N GLN A 321 28.10 -32.49 9.79
CA GLN A 321 27.89 -33.94 9.73
C GLN A 321 26.61 -34.44 10.42
N SER A 322 26.12 -33.73 11.43
CA SER A 322 24.88 -34.09 12.15
C SER A 322 23.64 -33.38 11.59
N SER A 323 23.76 -32.71 10.45
CA SER A 323 22.65 -32.00 9.83
C SER A 323 21.63 -32.99 9.27
N PRO A 324 20.32 -32.81 9.55
CA PRO A 324 19.27 -33.54 8.85
C PRO A 324 19.02 -32.96 7.46
N TRP A 325 19.62 -31.81 7.12
CA TRP A 325 19.36 -31.09 5.88
C TRP A 325 20.27 -31.53 4.75
N LEU A 326 19.63 -31.85 3.63
CA LEU A 326 20.28 -32.06 2.35
C LEU A 326 19.74 -31.05 1.35
N ALA A 327 20.56 -30.72 0.34
CA ALA A 327 20.17 -29.81 -0.74
C ALA A 327 20.36 -30.42 -2.12
N SER A 328 19.52 -29.98 -3.06
CA SER A 328 19.62 -30.31 -4.49
C SER A 328 19.10 -29.14 -5.34
N GLY A 329 19.12 -29.30 -6.65
CA GLY A 329 18.53 -28.35 -7.58
C GLY A 329 17.02 -28.51 -7.70
N SER A 330 16.46 -27.96 -8.76
CA SER A 330 15.04 -28.08 -9.10
C SER A 330 14.85 -27.98 -10.61
N PRO A 331 13.63 -28.23 -11.12
CA PRO A 331 13.30 -27.98 -12.51
C PRO A 331 13.39 -26.50 -12.92
N THR A 332 13.34 -25.54 -12.00
CA THR A 332 13.54 -24.11 -12.32
C THR A 332 15.05 -23.81 -12.46
N THR A 333 15.51 -23.68 -13.70
CA THR A 333 16.93 -23.51 -14.06
C THR A 333 17.41 -22.06 -14.01
N PHE A 334 16.49 -21.11 -14.07
CA PHE A 334 16.76 -19.69 -13.94
C PHE A 334 15.56 -18.98 -13.33
N ASN A 335 15.81 -18.01 -12.45
CA ASN A 335 14.78 -17.12 -11.95
C ASN A 335 15.34 -15.72 -11.71
N ASN A 336 14.57 -14.71 -12.10
CA ASN A 336 14.90 -13.33 -11.85
C ASN A 336 13.63 -12.48 -11.76
N ILE A 337 13.62 -11.55 -10.80
CA ILE A 337 12.50 -10.64 -10.58
C ILE A 337 12.14 -9.82 -11.83
N TYR A 338 13.06 -9.50 -12.74
CA TYR A 338 12.73 -8.72 -13.95
C TYR A 338 12.59 -9.58 -15.20
N LEU A 339 13.48 -10.56 -15.38
CA LEU A 339 13.58 -11.32 -16.62
C LEU A 339 12.66 -12.54 -16.64
N GLY A 340 12.02 -12.91 -15.52
CA GLY A 340 11.15 -14.07 -15.40
C GLY A 340 11.89 -15.37 -15.08
N GLU A 341 11.29 -16.50 -15.45
CA GLU A 341 11.75 -17.83 -15.06
C GLU A 341 11.94 -18.77 -16.25
N LYS A 342 12.88 -19.71 -16.10
CA LYS A 342 13.02 -20.84 -17.01
C LYS A 342 12.80 -22.13 -16.24
N TYR A 343 11.92 -22.96 -16.76
CA TYR A 343 11.54 -24.23 -16.19
C TYR A 343 11.81 -25.36 -17.18
N ASN A 344 12.50 -26.40 -16.71
CA ASN A 344 12.87 -27.54 -17.50
C ASN A 344 12.20 -28.80 -16.98
N ALA A 345 11.08 -29.17 -17.62
CA ALA A 345 10.28 -30.32 -17.21
C ALA A 345 10.99 -31.66 -17.42
N LEU A 346 12.14 -31.70 -18.12
CA LEU A 346 13.02 -32.87 -18.16
C LEU A 346 13.52 -33.27 -16.76
N PHE A 347 13.50 -32.35 -15.80
CA PHE A 347 13.89 -32.61 -14.42
C PHE A 347 12.72 -32.93 -13.49
N GLU A 348 11.45 -32.86 -13.90
CA GLU A 348 10.30 -33.03 -13.01
C GLU A 348 10.31 -34.38 -12.29
N ASP A 349 10.52 -35.46 -13.03
CA ASP A 349 10.51 -36.81 -12.46
C ASP A 349 11.65 -37.04 -11.46
N LEU A 350 12.78 -36.32 -11.58
CA LEU A 350 13.89 -36.39 -10.63
C LEU A 350 13.49 -35.90 -9.23
N TYR A 351 12.51 -34.99 -9.15
CA TYR A 351 12.11 -34.31 -7.93
C TYR A 351 10.64 -34.54 -7.56
N ARG A 352 9.94 -35.44 -8.23
CA ARG A 352 8.53 -35.73 -7.92
C ARG A 352 8.41 -36.28 -6.50
N GLY A 353 7.63 -35.59 -5.66
CA GLY A 353 7.42 -35.99 -4.27
C GLY A 353 8.63 -35.73 -3.34
N TRP A 354 9.59 -34.88 -3.70
CA TRP A 354 10.82 -34.63 -2.94
C TRP A 354 10.63 -34.23 -1.45
N THR A 355 9.45 -33.71 -1.12
CA THR A 355 8.99 -33.32 0.24
C THR A 355 8.12 -34.39 0.93
N THR A 356 8.14 -35.63 0.44
CA THR A 356 7.39 -36.76 1.01
C THR A 356 8.35 -37.86 1.47
N THR A 357 7.86 -38.73 2.36
CA THR A 357 8.62 -39.88 2.89
C THR A 357 8.91 -40.95 1.84
N ASN A 358 8.09 -41.05 0.78
CA ASN A 358 8.25 -42.05 -0.28
C ASN A 358 9.34 -41.69 -1.31
N TYR A 359 10.02 -40.56 -1.15
CA TYR A 359 11.03 -40.10 -2.10
C TYR A 359 12.42 -40.71 -1.79
N THR A 360 13.00 -41.39 -2.78
CA THR A 360 14.34 -41.97 -2.69
C THR A 360 15.41 -40.89 -2.75
N VAL A 361 16.28 -40.87 -1.74
CA VAL A 361 17.37 -39.91 -1.59
C VAL A 361 18.68 -40.61 -1.95
N VAL A 362 19.43 -40.04 -2.88
CA VAL A 362 20.77 -40.52 -3.23
C VAL A 362 21.78 -39.44 -2.85
N SER A 363 22.72 -39.80 -1.98
CA SER A 363 23.76 -38.87 -1.53
C SER A 363 24.84 -38.68 -2.60
N SER A 364 25.44 -37.49 -2.65
CA SER A 364 26.58 -37.21 -3.54
C SER A 364 27.77 -38.14 -3.20
N GLY A 365 28.00 -39.16 -4.03
CA GLY A 365 29.11 -40.12 -3.88
C GLY A 365 28.69 -41.60 -3.85
N GLU A 366 27.39 -41.91 -3.80
CA GLU A 366 26.88 -43.29 -3.85
C GLU A 366 26.68 -43.78 -5.30
N GLU A 367 27.08 -45.02 -5.60
CA GLU A 367 26.75 -45.70 -6.86
C GLU A 367 25.30 -46.20 -6.82
N VAL A 368 24.49 -45.82 -7.81
CA VAL A 368 23.07 -46.21 -7.90
C VAL A 368 22.95 -47.46 -8.76
N SER A 369 22.41 -48.54 -8.21
CA SER A 369 22.21 -49.82 -8.92
C SER A 369 20.87 -49.92 -9.68
N THR A 370 20.03 -48.87 -9.65
CA THR A 370 18.66 -48.90 -10.19
C THR A 370 18.44 -47.89 -11.31
N GLN A 371 17.72 -48.30 -12.36
CA GLN A 371 17.31 -47.49 -13.53
C GLN A 371 16.36 -46.30 -13.21
N GLN A 372 16.13 -45.95 -11.94
CA GLN A 372 15.35 -44.76 -11.58
C GLN A 372 16.25 -43.54 -11.59
N SER A 373 15.88 -42.53 -12.37
CA SER A 373 16.55 -41.24 -12.38
C SER A 373 16.23 -40.48 -11.08
N THR A 374 17.04 -40.64 -10.04
CA THR A 374 16.92 -39.92 -8.76
C THR A 374 17.88 -38.72 -8.72
N ALA A 375 17.44 -37.56 -8.22
CA ALA A 375 18.32 -36.41 -8.05
C ALA A 375 19.43 -36.68 -7.02
N LYS A 376 20.62 -36.11 -7.24
CA LYS A 376 21.71 -36.16 -6.25
C LYS A 376 21.49 -35.09 -5.20
N TRP A 377 21.54 -35.50 -3.94
CA TRP A 377 21.42 -34.63 -2.77
C TRP A 377 22.78 -34.51 -2.09
N GLN A 378 23.16 -33.28 -1.74
CA GLN A 378 24.44 -32.98 -1.09
C GLN A 378 24.23 -32.36 0.28
N ALA A 379 25.28 -32.37 1.11
CA ALA A 379 25.28 -31.69 2.39
C ALA A 379 25.10 -30.17 2.20
N VAL A 380 24.30 -29.55 3.08
CA VAL A 380 24.17 -28.09 3.13
C VAL A 380 25.43 -27.44 3.70
N VAL A 381 25.66 -26.18 3.34
CA VAL A 381 26.74 -25.36 3.91
C VAL A 381 26.20 -24.29 4.83
N LYS A 382 27.00 -23.90 5.82
CA LYS A 382 26.73 -22.71 6.63
C LYS A 382 26.83 -21.46 5.77
N ALA A 383 25.79 -20.65 5.74
CA ALA A 383 25.78 -19.41 4.97
C ALA A 383 26.58 -18.30 5.68
N ASN A 384 27.20 -17.43 4.89
CA ASN A 384 27.88 -16.25 5.41
C ASN A 384 26.87 -15.11 5.59
N VAL A 385 26.69 -14.67 6.84
CA VAL A 385 25.70 -13.67 7.27
C VAL A 385 26.31 -12.30 7.53
N SER A 386 27.61 -12.11 7.23
CA SER A 386 28.28 -10.83 7.46
C SER A 386 27.59 -9.70 6.71
N GLY A 387 27.27 -8.63 7.44
CA GLY A 387 26.57 -7.47 6.91
C GLY A 387 25.04 -7.56 6.95
N LEU A 388 24.45 -8.68 7.42
CA LEU A 388 23.01 -8.77 7.63
C LEU A 388 22.54 -7.98 8.86
N GLY A 389 21.36 -7.39 8.72
CA GLY A 389 20.66 -6.69 9.79
C GLY A 389 19.93 -7.63 10.74
N ARG A 390 19.18 -7.03 11.67
CA ARG A 390 18.39 -7.77 12.67
C ARG A 390 17.26 -8.56 12.01
N LEU A 391 16.97 -9.76 12.51
CA LEU A 391 15.77 -10.50 12.13
C LEU A 391 14.57 -9.99 12.94
N GLU A 392 13.45 -9.76 12.27
CA GLU A 392 12.25 -9.20 12.86
C GLU A 392 10.99 -9.88 12.28
N ALA A 393 9.96 -10.05 13.09
CA ALA A 393 8.70 -10.64 12.63
C ALA A 393 8.06 -9.74 11.57
N MET A 394 7.52 -10.33 10.52
CA MET A 394 6.77 -9.60 9.50
C MET A 394 5.38 -9.22 10.01
N GLU A 395 5.24 -8.01 10.56
CA GLU A 395 3.95 -7.41 10.93
C GLU A 395 3.24 -6.80 9.70
N LEU A 396 3.15 -7.57 8.61
CA LEU A 396 2.54 -7.15 7.35
C LEU A 396 1.70 -8.31 6.78
N PRO A 397 0.49 -8.05 6.24
CA PRO A 397 -0.21 -9.06 5.45
C PRO A 397 0.67 -9.57 4.30
N PRO A 398 0.71 -10.89 4.05
CA PRO A 398 1.56 -11.43 2.99
C PRO A 398 1.06 -11.01 1.60
N ILE A 399 1.91 -11.17 0.58
CA ILE A 399 1.46 -11.08 -0.80
C ILE A 399 0.68 -12.37 -1.13
N ARG A 400 -0.53 -12.23 -1.68
CA ARG A 400 -1.38 -13.35 -2.09
C ARG A 400 -1.90 -13.19 -3.50
N LYS A 401 -2.26 -14.33 -4.10
CA LYS A 401 -3.11 -14.36 -5.29
C LYS A 401 -4.48 -13.79 -4.93
N GLN A 402 -4.97 -12.86 -5.73
CA GLN A 402 -6.26 -12.20 -5.49
C GLN A 402 -7.37 -12.80 -6.36
N LYS A 403 -7.26 -12.67 -7.68
CA LYS A 403 -8.27 -13.17 -8.62
C LYS A 403 -7.65 -13.76 -9.88
N TRP A 404 -8.26 -14.82 -10.38
CA TRP A 404 -8.02 -15.30 -11.74
C TRP A 404 -8.66 -14.35 -12.75
N LEU A 405 -8.01 -14.19 -13.89
CA LEU A 405 -8.49 -13.38 -15.01
C LEU A 405 -8.89 -14.27 -16.19
N PRO A 406 -9.83 -13.81 -17.04
CA PRO A 406 -9.99 -14.38 -18.37
C PRO A 406 -8.66 -14.35 -19.13
N SER A 407 -8.45 -15.28 -20.04
CA SER A 407 -7.27 -15.34 -20.90
C SER A 407 -7.74 -15.77 -22.29
N THR A 408 -7.90 -14.80 -23.19
CA THR A 408 -8.52 -15.00 -24.50
C THR A 408 -7.45 -14.94 -25.58
N LEU A 409 -7.34 -15.98 -26.41
CA LEU A 409 -6.51 -15.94 -27.61
C LEU A 409 -7.13 -14.98 -28.64
N VAL A 410 -6.43 -13.89 -28.95
CA VAL A 410 -6.93 -12.82 -29.85
C VAL A 410 -6.30 -12.85 -31.23
N SER A 411 -5.12 -13.46 -31.39
CA SER A 411 -4.50 -13.66 -32.71
C SER A 411 -3.53 -14.84 -32.71
N THR A 412 -3.29 -15.40 -33.89
CA THR A 412 -2.33 -16.47 -34.15
C THR A 412 -1.59 -16.20 -35.46
N ASN A 413 -0.29 -16.46 -35.49
CA ASN A 413 0.53 -16.33 -36.69
C ASN A 413 1.53 -17.49 -36.81
N LEU A 414 1.63 -18.10 -38.00
CA LEU A 414 2.62 -19.13 -38.30
C LEU A 414 3.86 -18.46 -38.90
N LEU A 415 5.01 -18.63 -38.25
CA LEU A 415 6.28 -18.08 -38.71
C LEU A 415 6.89 -18.97 -39.81
N GLN A 416 7.79 -18.38 -40.61
CA GLN A 416 8.55 -19.15 -41.62
C GLN A 416 9.44 -20.24 -41.00
N SER A 417 9.80 -20.10 -39.72
CA SER A 417 10.51 -21.13 -38.95
C SER A 417 9.65 -22.37 -38.65
N GLY A 418 8.33 -22.30 -38.87
CA GLY A 418 7.36 -23.32 -38.48
C GLY A 418 6.83 -23.16 -37.05
N GLU A 419 7.34 -22.19 -36.28
CA GLU A 419 6.82 -21.84 -34.96
C GLU A 419 5.46 -21.13 -35.08
N THR A 420 4.56 -21.39 -34.12
CA THR A 420 3.28 -20.68 -34.01
C THR A 420 3.35 -19.66 -32.89
N VAL A 421 2.93 -18.43 -33.17
CA VAL A 421 2.86 -17.33 -32.21
C VAL A 421 1.40 -17.00 -31.94
N GLY A 422 0.97 -17.05 -30.68
CA GLY A 422 -0.34 -16.61 -30.21
C GLY A 422 -0.26 -15.36 -29.35
N ILE A 423 -1.25 -14.47 -29.45
CA ILE A 423 -1.43 -13.34 -28.54
C ILE A 423 -2.65 -13.59 -27.65
N ILE A 424 -2.46 -13.51 -26.34
CA ILE A 424 -3.51 -13.68 -25.34
C ILE A 424 -3.78 -12.33 -24.67
N ASP A 425 -5.05 -11.92 -24.57
CA ASP A 425 -5.51 -10.74 -23.83
C ASP A 425 -6.18 -11.18 -22.51
N THR A 426 -5.73 -10.60 -21.39
CA THR A 426 -6.35 -10.81 -20.07
C THR A 426 -7.50 -9.84 -19.76
N GLY A 427 -7.74 -8.88 -20.67
CA GLY A 427 -8.76 -7.85 -20.59
C GLY A 427 -8.38 -6.66 -19.71
N VAL A 428 -7.40 -6.79 -18.83
CA VAL A 428 -6.96 -5.76 -17.88
C VAL A 428 -5.44 -5.80 -17.70
N ASN A 429 -4.81 -4.63 -17.70
CA ASN A 429 -3.41 -4.49 -17.34
C ASN A 429 -3.26 -4.66 -15.82
N HIS A 430 -2.38 -5.56 -15.38
CA HIS A 430 -2.26 -5.95 -13.99
C HIS A 430 -0.84 -6.40 -13.64
N ALA A 431 -0.58 -6.63 -12.35
CA ALA A 431 0.62 -7.33 -11.88
C ALA A 431 0.22 -8.73 -11.41
N GLY A 432 0.97 -9.73 -11.84
CA GLY A 432 0.56 -11.11 -11.64
C GLY A 432 1.51 -12.14 -12.24
N SER A 433 1.02 -13.37 -12.29
CA SER A 433 1.68 -14.50 -12.95
C SER A 433 0.64 -15.34 -13.69
N CYS A 434 1.10 -16.27 -14.52
CA CYS A 434 0.25 -17.19 -15.25
C CYS A 434 0.62 -18.65 -14.96
N GLN A 435 -0.39 -19.48 -14.78
CA GLN A 435 -0.26 -20.92 -14.83
C GLN A 435 -0.24 -21.36 -16.29
N ILE A 436 0.79 -22.11 -16.67
CA ILE A 436 0.98 -22.71 -17.98
C ILE A 436 0.68 -24.20 -17.83
N SER A 437 -0.29 -24.70 -18.60
CA SER A 437 -0.61 -26.13 -18.69
C SER A 437 -0.42 -26.59 -20.12
N VAL A 438 0.32 -27.68 -20.32
CA VAL A 438 0.57 -28.28 -21.63
C VAL A 438 0.14 -29.73 -21.55
N LYS A 439 -0.77 -30.14 -22.45
CA LYS A 439 -1.18 -31.55 -22.53
C LYS A 439 0.01 -32.43 -22.93
N GLU A 440 -0.08 -33.72 -22.66
CA GLU A 440 0.91 -34.68 -23.16
C GLU A 440 1.07 -34.55 -24.68
N GLN A 441 2.34 -34.53 -25.13
CA GLN A 441 2.72 -34.34 -26.53
C GLN A 441 3.46 -35.57 -27.06
N GLY A 442 3.59 -35.68 -28.38
CA GLY A 442 4.36 -36.74 -29.02
C GLY A 442 5.87 -36.63 -28.75
N PRO A 443 6.65 -37.68 -29.03
CA PRO A 443 8.11 -37.72 -28.81
C PRO A 443 8.88 -36.55 -29.46
N GLU A 444 8.37 -36.00 -30.56
CA GLU A 444 8.91 -34.84 -31.27
C GLU A 444 8.88 -33.53 -30.47
N ALA A 445 8.06 -33.44 -29.42
CA ALA A 445 8.00 -32.29 -28.52
C ALA A 445 8.99 -32.39 -27.35
N PHE A 446 9.56 -33.57 -27.09
CA PHE A 446 10.50 -33.78 -25.99
C PHE A 446 11.72 -32.86 -26.10
N GLY A 447 12.01 -32.09 -25.06
CA GLY A 447 13.13 -31.14 -25.02
C GLY A 447 12.91 -29.86 -25.83
N THR A 448 11.75 -29.68 -26.48
CA THR A 448 11.41 -28.43 -27.16
C THR A 448 10.90 -27.39 -26.16
N THR A 449 10.90 -26.11 -26.56
CA THR A 449 10.60 -24.99 -25.64
C THR A 449 9.39 -24.18 -26.07
N ILE A 450 8.49 -23.90 -25.13
CA ILE A 450 7.46 -22.87 -25.23
C ILE A 450 7.99 -21.60 -24.56
N LYS A 451 7.82 -20.45 -25.23
CA LYS A 451 8.28 -19.15 -24.72
C LYS A 451 7.12 -18.20 -24.52
N LEU A 452 7.14 -17.47 -23.42
CA LEU A 452 6.17 -16.45 -23.09
C LEU A 452 6.87 -15.09 -22.98
N ARG A 453 6.27 -14.06 -23.57
CA ARG A 453 6.66 -12.66 -23.36
C ARG A 453 5.46 -11.85 -22.88
N TYR A 454 5.71 -10.86 -22.02
CA TYR A 454 4.66 -10.09 -21.37
C TYR A 454 4.77 -8.59 -21.69
N GLY A 455 3.63 -7.97 -22.03
CA GLY A 455 3.56 -6.55 -22.39
C GLY A 455 2.23 -5.90 -22.04
N GLU A 456 2.25 -4.58 -21.88
CA GLU A 456 1.05 -3.79 -21.57
C GLU A 456 0.23 -3.48 -22.83
N LEU A 457 0.88 -3.45 -23.99
CA LEU A 457 0.32 -2.97 -25.26
C LEU A 457 0.60 -3.95 -26.40
N LEU A 458 -0.19 -3.82 -27.46
CA LEU A 458 0.11 -4.38 -28.77
C LEU A 458 0.65 -3.28 -29.70
N THR A 459 1.50 -3.67 -30.64
CA THR A 459 1.86 -2.84 -31.79
C THR A 459 0.71 -2.84 -32.80
N HIS A 460 0.81 -1.96 -33.80
CA HIS A 460 -0.26 -1.81 -34.78
C HIS A 460 -0.56 -3.09 -35.59
N ASP A 461 0.46 -3.88 -35.91
CA ASP A 461 0.32 -5.17 -36.59
C ASP A 461 -0.25 -6.26 -35.68
N GLY A 462 -0.63 -5.93 -34.44
CA GLY A 462 -1.18 -6.86 -33.45
C GLY A 462 -0.12 -7.69 -32.71
N SER A 463 1.18 -7.50 -32.99
CA SER A 463 2.24 -8.16 -32.22
C SER A 463 2.47 -7.49 -30.86
N LEU A 464 3.19 -8.18 -29.96
CA LEU A 464 3.39 -7.69 -28.59
C LEU A 464 4.36 -6.49 -28.54
N ASN A 465 3.99 -5.43 -27.81
CA ASN A 465 4.92 -4.37 -27.42
C ASN A 465 5.54 -4.69 -26.05
N VAL A 466 6.86 -4.91 -26.05
CA VAL A 466 7.65 -5.22 -24.84
C VAL A 466 8.39 -4.00 -24.27
N TYR A 467 8.25 -2.82 -24.88
CA TYR A 467 9.10 -1.66 -24.58
C TYR A 467 8.66 -0.89 -23.35
N THR A 468 7.36 -0.84 -23.04
CA THR A 468 6.85 -0.19 -21.82
C THR A 468 7.31 -0.94 -20.57
N SER A 469 7.47 -2.26 -20.69
CA SER A 469 7.76 -3.18 -19.59
C SER A 469 9.20 -3.67 -19.50
N ALA A 470 10.11 -3.18 -20.35
CA ALA A 470 11.51 -3.59 -20.35
C ALA A 470 12.28 -3.11 -19.10
N ALA A 471 12.93 -4.05 -18.40
CA ALA A 471 13.64 -3.82 -17.16
C ALA A 471 14.68 -2.69 -17.26
N GLY A 472 14.67 -1.77 -16.30
CA GLY A 472 15.57 -0.63 -16.22
C GLY A 472 15.58 0.27 -17.45
N GLY A 473 14.55 0.23 -18.30
CA GLY A 473 14.55 0.95 -19.57
C GLY A 473 15.57 0.44 -20.59
N ILE A 474 16.04 -0.81 -20.46
CA ILE A 474 16.95 -1.47 -21.41
C ILE A 474 16.15 -1.85 -22.67
N LYS A 475 16.03 -0.90 -23.60
CA LYS A 475 15.14 -0.98 -24.79
C LYS A 475 15.89 -1.08 -26.12
N LYS A 476 17.22 -0.97 -26.14
CA LYS A 476 18.05 -1.09 -27.34
C LYS A 476 19.51 -1.35 -27.01
N GLN A 477 20.18 -2.07 -27.92
CA GLN A 477 21.63 -2.29 -28.04
C GLN A 477 22.33 -2.79 -26.78
N ARG A 478 22.96 -3.95 -26.89
CA ARG A 478 23.89 -4.50 -25.91
C ARG A 478 24.93 -3.46 -25.51
N ASN A 479 24.99 -3.17 -24.21
CA ASN A 479 26.07 -2.37 -23.66
C ASN A 479 27.35 -3.23 -23.65
N PRO A 480 28.39 -2.89 -24.42
CA PRO A 480 29.62 -3.70 -24.47
C PRO A 480 30.31 -3.81 -23.11
N LYS A 481 30.02 -2.90 -22.15
CA LYS A 481 30.53 -2.96 -20.78
C LYS A 481 29.86 -4.04 -19.91
N VAL A 482 28.77 -4.65 -20.37
CA VAL A 482 28.02 -5.69 -19.65
C VAL A 482 27.76 -6.88 -20.59
N PRO A 483 28.74 -7.80 -20.70
CA PRO A 483 28.53 -9.04 -21.45
C PRO A 483 27.26 -9.77 -20.99
N CYS A 484 26.53 -10.37 -21.94
CA CYS A 484 25.25 -11.07 -21.73
C CYS A 484 24.04 -10.22 -21.32
N GLN A 485 24.16 -8.89 -21.22
CA GLN A 485 22.98 -8.03 -21.11
C GLN A 485 22.17 -8.13 -22.41
N PRO A 486 20.86 -8.44 -22.36
CA PRO A 486 20.04 -8.51 -23.56
C PRO A 486 19.88 -7.12 -24.20
N ASP A 487 19.64 -7.09 -25.51
CA ASP A 487 19.36 -5.85 -26.25
C ASP A 487 18.07 -5.17 -25.74
N VAL A 488 17.07 -6.00 -25.41
CA VAL A 488 15.83 -5.60 -24.75
C VAL A 488 15.61 -6.53 -23.57
N ALA A 489 15.58 -5.98 -22.36
CA ALA A 489 15.37 -6.76 -21.13
C ALA A 489 13.86 -6.95 -20.87
N TYR A 490 13.18 -7.68 -21.75
CA TYR A 490 11.75 -7.96 -21.60
C TYR A 490 11.49 -9.00 -20.49
N GLN A 491 10.29 -8.96 -19.93
CA GLN A 491 9.78 -9.96 -19.01
C GLN A 491 9.37 -11.21 -19.80
N GLY A 492 9.84 -12.40 -19.42
CA GLY A 492 9.46 -13.62 -20.13
C GLY A 492 9.71 -14.90 -19.36
N ASP A 493 8.89 -15.90 -19.66
CA ASP A 493 9.00 -17.23 -19.08
C ASP A 493 9.30 -18.26 -20.17
N THR A 494 10.05 -19.31 -19.84
CA THR A 494 10.37 -20.40 -20.79
C THR A 494 10.09 -21.75 -20.14
N LEU A 495 9.35 -22.59 -20.85
CA LEU A 495 9.05 -23.96 -20.46
C LEU A 495 9.68 -24.93 -21.47
N THR A 496 10.63 -25.75 -21.02
CA THR A 496 11.16 -26.89 -21.79
C THR A 496 10.34 -28.13 -21.45
N LEU A 497 9.81 -28.81 -22.47
CA LEU A 497 8.88 -29.93 -22.30
C LEU A 497 9.62 -31.25 -21.98
N GLY A 498 9.05 -32.00 -21.05
CA GLY A 498 9.42 -33.38 -20.74
C GLY A 498 8.55 -34.38 -21.51
N ALA A 499 8.52 -35.63 -21.03
CA ALA A 499 7.71 -36.68 -21.64
C ALA A 499 6.23 -36.65 -21.22
N GLN A 500 5.90 -35.99 -20.11
CA GLN A 500 4.54 -35.96 -19.55
C GLN A 500 3.87 -34.60 -19.75
N ALA A 501 2.56 -34.55 -19.52
CA ALA A 501 1.83 -33.30 -19.39
C ALA A 501 2.44 -32.44 -18.27
N VAL A 502 2.52 -31.12 -18.49
CA VAL A 502 3.15 -30.18 -17.56
C VAL A 502 2.12 -29.18 -17.06
N GLN A 503 2.12 -28.89 -15.76
CA GLN A 503 1.42 -27.77 -15.16
C GLN A 503 2.40 -26.97 -14.30
N TRP A 504 2.77 -25.79 -14.76
CA TRP A 504 3.77 -24.96 -14.12
C TRP A 504 3.24 -23.55 -13.84
N THR A 505 3.68 -22.96 -12.74
CA THR A 505 3.41 -21.55 -12.39
C THR A 505 4.72 -20.94 -11.90
N PRO A 506 5.26 -19.90 -12.56
CA PRO A 506 6.40 -19.14 -12.06
C PRO A 506 6.14 -18.67 -10.62
N SER A 507 7.13 -18.82 -9.75
CA SER A 507 7.00 -18.69 -8.28
C SER A 507 7.85 -17.59 -7.67
N TRP A 508 8.89 -17.15 -8.37
CA TRP A 508 9.98 -16.30 -7.84
C TRP A 508 9.99 -14.90 -8.45
N SER A 509 9.02 -14.62 -9.31
CA SER A 509 8.83 -13.33 -9.96
C SER A 509 7.34 -13.04 -10.18
N TRP A 510 7.07 -11.82 -10.63
CA TRP A 510 5.78 -11.39 -11.16
C TRP A 510 6.03 -10.52 -12.40
N HIS A 511 5.01 -10.35 -13.21
CA HIS A 511 5.05 -9.53 -14.43
C HIS A 511 3.99 -8.45 -14.36
N GLY A 512 4.26 -7.28 -14.93
CA GLY A 512 3.25 -6.26 -15.23
C GLY A 512 2.83 -6.35 -16.71
N PHE A 513 1.56 -6.67 -16.99
CA PHE A 513 1.08 -6.93 -18.35
C PHE A 513 -0.45 -6.94 -18.49
N ARG A 514 -0.89 -6.80 -19.74
CA ARG A 514 -2.24 -7.16 -20.20
C ARG A 514 -2.18 -8.30 -21.22
N TYR A 515 -1.19 -8.25 -22.10
CA TYR A 515 -1.02 -9.16 -23.22
C TYR A 515 0.13 -10.12 -22.98
N ILE A 516 -0.06 -11.36 -23.42
CA ILE A 516 0.97 -12.40 -23.44
C ILE A 516 1.19 -12.83 -24.89
N GLU A 517 2.44 -12.89 -25.33
CA GLU A 517 2.82 -13.61 -26.54
C GLU A 517 3.29 -15.01 -26.15
N VAL A 518 2.70 -16.04 -26.76
CA VAL A 518 3.06 -17.44 -26.57
C VAL A 518 3.62 -17.97 -27.88
N THR A 519 4.86 -18.45 -27.87
CA THR A 519 5.50 -19.08 -29.03
C THR A 519 5.64 -20.58 -28.78
N THR A 520 5.04 -21.39 -29.66
CA THR A 520 5.17 -22.85 -29.65
C THR A 520 6.02 -23.33 -30.83
N PRO A 521 6.83 -24.38 -30.65
CA PRO A 521 7.53 -25.04 -31.75
C PRO A 521 6.53 -25.76 -32.67
N SER A 522 6.96 -26.15 -33.87
CA SER A 522 6.12 -26.89 -34.82
C SER A 522 5.64 -28.24 -34.31
N SER A 523 6.32 -28.81 -33.31
CA SER A 523 5.95 -30.07 -32.63
C SER A 523 4.84 -29.91 -31.58
N VAL A 524 4.41 -28.68 -31.27
CA VAL A 524 3.40 -28.40 -30.24
C VAL A 524 2.33 -27.48 -30.80
N ARG A 525 1.09 -27.95 -30.80
CA ARG A 525 -0.04 -27.13 -31.22
C ARG A 525 -0.41 -26.12 -30.13
N LEU A 526 -0.69 -24.89 -30.52
CA LEU A 526 -1.00 -23.81 -29.58
C LEU A 526 -2.27 -24.11 -28.76
N GLU A 527 -3.25 -24.81 -29.33
CA GLU A 527 -4.49 -25.23 -28.65
C GLU A 527 -4.28 -26.27 -27.53
N ASP A 528 -3.11 -26.89 -27.47
CA ASP A 528 -2.74 -27.80 -26.38
C ASP A 528 -2.02 -27.09 -25.22
N VAL A 529 -1.81 -25.78 -25.35
CA VAL A 529 -1.25 -24.89 -24.32
C VAL A 529 -2.37 -24.04 -23.72
N SER A 530 -2.65 -24.24 -22.43
CA SER A 530 -3.58 -23.40 -21.66
C SER A 530 -2.81 -22.43 -20.77
N ILE A 531 -3.13 -21.14 -20.91
CA ILE A 531 -2.59 -20.07 -20.07
C ILE A 531 -3.74 -19.52 -19.22
N ARG A 532 -3.55 -19.50 -17.90
CA ARG A 532 -4.48 -18.88 -16.95
C ARG A 532 -3.73 -17.89 -16.09
N CYS A 533 -4.10 -16.62 -16.12
CA CYS A 533 -3.39 -15.58 -15.37
C CYS A 533 -4.17 -15.15 -14.12
N PHE A 534 -3.45 -14.67 -13.11
CA PHE A 534 -4.04 -14.14 -11.88
C PHE A 534 -3.32 -12.88 -11.39
N THR A 535 -4.05 -12.00 -10.72
CA THR A 535 -3.46 -10.83 -10.06
C THR A 535 -2.91 -11.20 -8.69
N MET A 536 -1.89 -10.48 -8.23
CA MET A 536 -1.32 -10.64 -6.90
C MET A 536 -0.98 -9.28 -6.27
N ARG A 537 -1.01 -9.21 -4.93
CA ARG A 537 -0.62 -8.03 -4.14
C ARG A 537 -0.50 -8.41 -2.66
N THR A 538 0.09 -7.52 -1.86
CA THR A 538 -0.05 -7.51 -0.40
C THR A 538 -1.52 -7.50 -0.02
N ASP A 539 -1.95 -8.44 0.80
CA ASP A 539 -3.36 -8.72 1.08
C ASP A 539 -3.97 -7.78 2.14
N VAL A 540 -3.91 -6.48 1.87
CA VAL A 540 -4.57 -5.43 2.66
C VAL A 540 -6.07 -5.36 2.37
N ASP A 541 -6.86 -5.04 3.40
CA ASP A 541 -8.32 -4.97 3.31
C ASP A 541 -8.81 -3.72 2.58
N LEU A 542 -9.94 -3.82 1.88
CA LEU A 542 -10.67 -2.65 1.35
C LEU A 542 -11.42 -1.95 2.49
N VAL A 543 -11.22 -0.64 2.64
CA VAL A 543 -11.86 0.15 3.71
C VAL A 543 -12.83 1.19 3.20
N ALA A 544 -12.91 1.40 1.88
CA ALA A 544 -13.73 2.46 1.33
C ALA A 544 -14.48 2.09 0.05
N ASN A 545 -15.72 2.58 -0.03
CA ASN A 545 -16.57 2.48 -1.20
C ASN A 545 -17.01 3.88 -1.65
N PHE A 546 -17.27 4.02 -2.95
CA PHE A 546 -17.77 5.25 -3.54
C PHE A 546 -18.71 4.93 -4.71
N SER A 547 -19.79 5.69 -4.84
CA SER A 547 -20.67 5.68 -6.02
C SER A 547 -21.27 7.06 -6.25
N SER A 548 -21.62 7.38 -7.49
CA SER A 548 -22.25 8.66 -7.85
C SER A 548 -23.27 8.50 -8.99
N SER A 549 -23.98 9.59 -9.31
CA SER A 549 -24.86 9.64 -10.48
C SER A 549 -24.12 9.64 -11.82
N ASP A 550 -22.81 9.93 -11.84
CA ASP A 550 -21.96 9.69 -13.01
C ASP A 550 -21.30 8.31 -12.87
N PRO A 551 -21.73 7.31 -13.65
CA PRO A 551 -21.19 5.96 -13.55
C PRO A 551 -19.69 5.91 -13.89
N TRP A 552 -19.19 6.84 -14.73
CA TRP A 552 -17.79 6.85 -15.13
C TRP A 552 -16.83 7.16 -13.96
N LEU A 553 -17.27 7.87 -12.92
CA LEU A 553 -16.45 8.06 -11.72
C LEU A 553 -16.20 6.74 -10.97
N SER A 554 -17.10 5.76 -11.11
CA SER A 554 -16.90 4.41 -10.59
C SER A 554 -15.88 3.63 -11.43
N ASP A 555 -15.93 3.79 -12.76
CA ASP A 555 -14.94 3.21 -13.67
C ASP A 555 -13.53 3.77 -13.38
N LEU A 556 -13.43 5.09 -13.14
CA LEU A 556 -12.19 5.75 -12.73
C LEU A 556 -11.62 5.11 -11.46
N ARG A 557 -12.45 4.89 -10.43
CA ARG A 557 -12.01 4.21 -9.21
C ARG A 557 -11.50 2.81 -9.50
N GLN A 558 -12.13 2.05 -10.41
CA GLN A 558 -11.65 0.73 -10.79
C GLN A 558 -10.30 0.78 -11.53
N VAL A 559 -10.09 1.77 -12.40
CA VAL A 559 -8.79 2.02 -13.07
C VAL A 559 -7.70 2.33 -12.04
N VAL A 560 -7.98 3.20 -11.08
CA VAL A 560 -7.06 3.52 -9.97
C VAL A 560 -6.75 2.27 -9.13
N LYS A 561 -7.77 1.47 -8.80
CA LYS A 561 -7.58 0.22 -8.07
C LYS A 561 -6.68 -0.75 -8.82
N ASN A 562 -6.92 -0.98 -10.11
CA ASN A 562 -6.06 -1.85 -10.92
C ASN A 562 -4.59 -1.40 -10.84
N THR A 563 -4.34 -0.09 -10.93
CA THR A 563 -2.99 0.48 -10.81
C THR A 563 -2.38 0.29 -9.43
N TYR A 564 -3.13 0.55 -8.36
CA TYR A 564 -2.64 0.39 -7.00
C TYR A 564 -2.37 -1.07 -6.66
N GLU A 565 -3.31 -1.96 -6.98
CA GLU A 565 -3.16 -3.41 -6.76
C GLU A 565 -1.90 -3.94 -7.45
N SER A 566 -1.62 -3.48 -8.67
CA SER A 566 -0.38 -3.82 -9.37
C SER A 566 0.90 -3.45 -8.64
N ASN A 567 0.88 -2.36 -7.86
CA ASN A 567 2.08 -1.74 -7.31
C ASN A 567 2.27 -2.02 -5.81
N MET A 568 1.62 -3.05 -5.25
CA MET A 568 1.69 -3.39 -3.81
C MET A 568 2.38 -4.74 -3.55
N MET A 569 3.63 -4.92 -3.96
CA MET A 569 4.40 -6.16 -3.71
C MET A 569 5.32 -6.01 -2.50
N SER A 570 4.78 -6.10 -1.28
CA SER A 570 5.44 -5.78 0.02
C SER A 570 5.93 -4.34 0.20
N LEU A 571 5.86 -3.54 -0.86
CA LEU A 571 6.14 -2.11 -0.93
C LEU A 571 5.25 -1.47 -1.99
N GLN A 572 5.07 -0.16 -1.93
CA GLN A 572 4.45 0.63 -3.00
C GLN A 572 5.50 0.98 -4.05
N SER A 573 5.39 0.42 -5.26
CA SER A 573 6.30 0.72 -6.37
C SER A 573 5.77 1.84 -7.28
N ASP A 574 6.67 2.40 -8.09
CA ASP A 574 6.36 3.30 -9.21
C ASP A 574 5.62 2.58 -10.34
N CYS A 575 6.11 1.40 -10.74
CA CYS A 575 5.48 0.56 -11.75
C CYS A 575 5.74 -0.93 -11.44
N PRO A 576 4.89 -1.86 -11.92
CA PRO A 576 5.00 -3.26 -11.54
C PRO A 576 5.98 -4.08 -12.39
N HIS A 577 6.59 -3.49 -13.42
CA HIS A 577 7.35 -4.22 -14.44
C HIS A 577 8.81 -3.76 -14.58
N ARG A 578 9.05 -2.50 -14.99
CA ARG A 578 10.35 -2.08 -15.50
C ARG A 578 11.33 -1.68 -14.40
N GLU A 579 10.83 -1.09 -13.32
CA GLU A 579 11.64 -0.56 -12.21
C GLU A 579 11.27 -1.26 -10.91
N ARG A 580 10.00 -1.22 -10.50
CA ARG A 580 9.49 -1.89 -9.29
C ARG A 580 10.07 -1.31 -8.00
N LEU A 581 10.44 -0.04 -8.01
CA LEU A 581 11.20 0.59 -6.94
C LEU A 581 10.28 1.43 -6.05
N GLY A 582 10.57 1.42 -4.75
CA GLY A 582 9.86 2.23 -3.78
C GLY A 582 10.35 3.68 -3.77
N TYR A 583 9.92 4.50 -4.74
CA TYR A 583 10.23 5.93 -4.79
C TYR A 583 9.39 6.73 -3.77
N GLY A 584 10.04 7.65 -3.05
CA GLY A 584 9.36 8.50 -2.07
C GLY A 584 8.40 9.51 -2.67
N GLY A 585 8.71 10.05 -3.85
CA GLY A 585 7.86 11.03 -4.52
C GLY A 585 6.52 10.43 -4.90
N ASP A 586 6.52 9.22 -5.47
CA ASP A 586 5.31 8.45 -5.72
C ASP A 586 4.51 8.25 -4.44
N ALA A 587 5.15 7.75 -3.39
CA ALA A 587 4.50 7.54 -2.10
C ALA A 587 3.94 8.85 -1.50
N LEU A 588 4.58 10.00 -1.69
CA LEU A 588 4.06 11.31 -1.26
C LEU A 588 2.90 11.78 -2.15
N GLY A 589 3.07 11.76 -3.46
CA GLY A 589 2.11 12.33 -4.42
C GLY A 589 0.80 11.56 -4.50
N CYS A 590 0.87 10.24 -4.34
CA CYS A 590 -0.31 9.38 -4.42
C CYS A 590 -0.61 8.59 -3.15
N GLY A 591 0.22 8.57 -2.10
CA GLY A 591 0.01 7.64 -0.98
C GLY A 591 -1.32 7.74 -0.24
N GLU A 592 -1.92 8.94 -0.15
CA GLU A 592 -3.28 9.10 0.39
C GLU A 592 -4.37 8.39 -0.43
N VAL A 593 -4.13 8.08 -1.71
CA VAL A 593 -5.01 7.22 -2.54
C VAL A 593 -5.08 5.81 -1.96
N GLY A 594 -3.94 5.28 -1.54
CA GLY A 594 -3.89 3.97 -0.88
C GLY A 594 -4.70 3.98 0.41
N LEU A 595 -4.50 5.01 1.23
CA LEU A 595 -5.26 5.25 2.48
C LEU A 595 -6.76 5.47 2.24
N SER A 596 -7.17 5.96 1.07
CA SER A 596 -8.58 6.19 0.73
C SER A 596 -9.28 4.97 0.14
N ILE A 597 -8.56 3.86 -0.07
CA ILE A 597 -9.11 2.61 -0.61
C ILE A 597 -8.89 1.43 0.35
N TYR A 598 -7.73 1.33 0.98
CA TYR A 598 -7.28 0.15 1.73
C TYR A 598 -6.83 0.45 3.16
N ASP A 599 -6.86 -0.58 4.02
CA ASP A 599 -6.22 -0.53 5.34
C ASP A 599 -4.70 -0.60 5.17
N PHE A 600 -4.09 0.58 5.19
CA PHE A 600 -2.65 0.77 5.01
C PHE A 600 -1.90 0.94 6.34
N SER A 601 -2.54 0.65 7.49
CA SER A 601 -1.91 0.80 8.80
C SER A 601 -0.57 0.06 8.90
N ALA A 602 -0.56 -1.24 8.63
CA ALA A 602 0.65 -2.06 8.63
C ALA A 602 1.57 -1.77 7.43
N PHE A 603 0.99 -1.59 6.23
CA PHE A 603 1.74 -1.39 4.98
C PHE A 603 2.55 -0.10 4.99
N TYR A 604 1.98 1.02 5.43
CA TYR A 604 2.69 2.29 5.55
C TYR A 604 3.54 2.43 6.80
N ARG A 605 3.20 1.75 7.90
CA ARG A 605 4.14 1.60 9.02
C ARG A 605 5.44 0.95 8.54
N LYS A 606 5.35 -0.19 7.84
CA LYS A 606 6.52 -0.84 7.22
C LYS A 606 7.26 0.09 6.26
N ARG A 607 6.52 0.82 5.42
CA ARG A 607 7.09 1.78 4.46
C ARG A 607 7.92 2.89 5.14
N VAL A 608 7.44 3.46 6.24
CA VAL A 608 8.17 4.47 7.03
C VAL A 608 9.42 3.85 7.65
N LEU A 609 9.32 2.65 8.20
CA LEU A 609 10.47 1.94 8.77
C LEU A 609 11.52 1.58 7.72
N ASP A 610 11.13 1.29 6.47
CA ASP A 610 12.09 1.08 5.38
C ASP A 610 12.84 2.37 5.03
N TYR A 611 12.16 3.51 5.09
CA TYR A 611 12.78 4.83 4.92
C TYR A 611 13.77 5.14 6.04
N ASN A 612 13.43 4.83 7.29
CA ASN A 612 14.34 4.98 8.42
C ASN A 612 15.59 4.10 8.26
N ASP A 613 15.42 2.86 7.81
CA ASP A 613 16.54 1.94 7.58
C ASP A 613 17.40 2.36 6.37
N ALA A 614 16.79 2.91 5.32
CA ALA A 614 17.46 3.38 4.13
C ALA A 614 18.07 4.79 4.27
N GLN A 615 17.79 5.51 5.38
CA GLN A 615 18.26 6.86 5.58
C GLN A 615 19.78 6.95 5.41
N ALA A 616 20.22 7.96 4.65
CA ALA A 616 21.62 8.11 4.34
C ALA A 616 22.42 8.51 5.58
N GLN A 617 23.72 8.22 5.54
CA GLN A 617 24.67 8.63 6.57
C GLN A 617 25.77 9.48 5.94
N THR A 618 26.21 10.49 6.67
CA THR A 618 27.39 11.29 6.30
C THR A 618 28.65 10.41 6.35
N PRO A 619 29.78 10.85 5.77
CA PRO A 619 31.06 10.15 5.92
C PRO A 619 31.51 9.93 7.38
N SER A 620 31.03 10.75 8.32
CA SER A 620 31.29 10.59 9.75
C SER A 620 30.35 9.60 10.46
N GLY A 621 29.38 9.03 9.75
CA GLY A 621 28.42 8.05 10.28
C GLY A 621 27.18 8.65 10.94
N ALA A 622 27.01 9.98 10.92
CA ALA A 622 25.80 10.63 11.42
C ALA A 622 24.63 10.45 10.45
N LEU A 623 23.39 10.36 10.97
CA LEU A 623 22.19 10.38 10.14
C LEU A 623 22.11 11.69 9.34
N ASP A 624 21.79 11.56 8.05
CA ASP A 624 21.62 12.66 7.09
C ASP A 624 20.16 12.69 6.59
N GLY A 625 19.92 13.12 5.35
CA GLY A 625 18.61 13.02 4.71
C GLY A 625 18.19 11.59 4.31
N PHE A 626 16.96 11.47 3.82
CA PHE A 626 16.44 10.21 3.30
C PHE A 626 16.88 9.96 1.86
N THR A 627 17.00 8.69 1.48
CA THR A 627 17.29 8.28 0.10
C THR A 627 16.07 8.49 -0.80
N GLU A 628 16.30 8.53 -2.11
CA GLU A 628 15.22 8.66 -3.10
C GLU A 628 14.31 7.43 -3.14
N THR A 629 14.92 6.26 -3.04
CA THR A 629 14.26 4.96 -2.97
C THR A 629 14.49 4.33 -1.61
N SER A 630 13.49 3.61 -1.10
CA SER A 630 13.66 2.68 0.01
C SER A 630 13.02 1.33 -0.32
N PRO A 631 13.70 0.19 -0.16
CA PRO A 631 15.14 0.06 0.12
C PRO A 631 16.03 0.80 -0.88
N TYR A 632 17.21 1.26 -0.44
CA TYR A 632 18.10 2.07 -1.29
C TYR A 632 18.73 1.24 -2.41
N VAL A 633 18.49 1.65 -3.65
CA VAL A 633 19.03 0.97 -4.84
C VAL A 633 20.13 1.76 -5.58
N GLY A 634 20.66 2.81 -4.96
CA GLY A 634 21.76 3.61 -5.54
C GLY A 634 21.29 4.86 -6.29
N ILE A 635 19.99 5.12 -6.36
CA ILE A 635 19.39 6.30 -7.02
C ILE A 635 19.29 7.44 -6.02
N HIS A 636 19.82 8.62 -6.38
CA HIS A 636 19.95 9.78 -5.50
C HIS A 636 20.07 11.08 -6.32
N ASP A 637 19.05 11.38 -7.11
CA ASP A 637 19.04 12.53 -8.01
C ASP A 637 18.91 13.83 -7.21
N ASN A 638 19.88 14.74 -7.39
CA ASN A 638 19.84 16.11 -6.87
C ASN A 638 19.43 16.23 -5.38
N GLY A 639 19.90 15.32 -4.54
CA GLY A 639 19.66 15.37 -3.10
C GLY A 639 20.52 16.41 -2.38
N LEU A 640 20.00 16.90 -1.24
CA LEU A 640 20.67 17.92 -0.42
C LEU A 640 21.89 17.39 0.35
N GLY A 641 21.79 16.18 0.87
CA GLY A 641 22.80 15.49 1.66
C GLY A 641 23.49 14.36 0.90
N HIS A 642 24.45 13.71 1.55
CA HIS A 642 25.24 12.64 0.96
C HIS A 642 24.33 11.44 0.58
N GLN A 643 24.24 11.12 -0.72
CA GLN A 643 23.41 10.01 -1.25
C GLN A 643 21.91 10.12 -0.90
N THR A 644 21.42 11.33 -0.65
CA THR A 644 20.00 11.59 -0.37
C THR A 644 19.19 11.78 -1.67
N GLY A 645 17.87 11.63 -1.62
CA GLY A 645 16.99 11.91 -2.76
C GLY A 645 16.57 13.38 -2.87
N PRO A 646 15.79 13.76 -3.90
CA PRO A 646 15.19 15.10 -3.98
C PRO A 646 14.30 15.39 -2.76
N ILE A 647 14.15 16.66 -2.37
CA ILE A 647 13.36 17.05 -1.19
C ILE A 647 11.92 16.55 -1.26
N GLY A 648 11.29 16.62 -2.44
CA GLY A 648 9.92 16.11 -2.65
C GLY A 648 9.79 14.59 -2.44
N TRP A 649 10.87 13.82 -2.62
CA TRP A 649 10.90 12.39 -2.33
C TRP A 649 11.15 12.13 -0.84
N GLN A 650 12.00 12.94 -0.20
CA GLN A 650 12.30 12.84 1.23
C GLN A 650 11.10 13.25 2.12
N ALA A 651 10.29 14.21 1.66
CA ALA A 651 9.13 14.74 2.39
C ALA A 651 8.03 13.69 2.62
N PHE A 652 8.05 12.55 1.92
CA PHE A 652 7.16 11.43 2.21
C PHE A 652 7.25 10.97 3.67
N GLN A 653 8.45 10.83 4.23
CA GLN A 653 8.63 10.24 5.55
C GLN A 653 7.90 11.03 6.66
N PRO A 654 8.08 12.35 6.81
CA PRO A 654 7.35 13.11 7.83
C PRO A 654 5.84 13.23 7.55
N GLU A 655 5.41 13.28 6.29
CA GLU A 655 3.98 13.34 5.94
C GLU A 655 3.25 12.02 6.23
N ALA A 656 3.86 10.88 5.87
CA ALA A 656 3.31 9.56 6.13
C ALA A 656 3.12 9.27 7.63
N LEU A 657 4.02 9.79 8.46
CA LEU A 657 3.90 9.76 9.91
C LEU A 657 2.61 10.46 10.40
N LEU A 658 2.30 11.64 9.84
CA LEU A 658 1.05 12.34 10.16
C LEU A 658 -0.19 11.64 9.59
N TRP A 659 -0.08 11.00 8.42
CA TRP A 659 -1.17 10.19 7.89
C TRP A 659 -1.49 9.00 8.77
N LEU A 660 -0.48 8.23 9.19
CA LEU A 660 -0.67 7.10 10.10
C LEU A 660 -1.32 7.54 11.43
N TYR A 661 -0.94 8.71 11.95
CA TYR A 661 -1.59 9.28 13.12
C TYR A 661 -3.04 9.70 12.87
N LYS A 662 -3.33 10.43 11.78
CA LYS A 662 -4.67 10.93 11.50
C LYS A 662 -5.66 9.80 11.17
N TYR A 663 -5.23 8.81 10.39
CA TYR A 663 -6.09 7.70 9.96
C TYR A 663 -6.15 6.55 10.98
N TYR A 664 -5.07 6.25 11.70
CA TYR A 664 -4.98 5.08 12.59
C TYR A 664 -4.57 5.38 14.03
N GLY A 665 -4.28 6.63 14.38
CA GLY A 665 -3.88 7.04 15.72
C GLY A 665 -2.45 6.65 16.09
N ASP A 666 -1.65 6.16 15.13
CA ASP A 666 -0.34 5.53 15.33
C ASP A 666 0.74 6.48 15.89
N THR A 667 0.81 6.54 17.21
CA THR A 667 1.87 7.24 17.95
C THR A 667 3.16 6.42 18.06
N ARG A 668 3.10 5.10 17.87
CA ARG A 668 4.25 4.21 17.98
C ARG A 668 5.26 4.51 16.88
N THR A 669 4.82 4.55 15.62
CA THR A 669 5.69 4.86 14.48
C THR A 669 6.28 6.26 14.58
N LEU A 670 5.51 7.23 15.09
CA LEU A 670 5.99 8.59 15.36
C LEU A 670 7.16 8.59 16.34
N LYS A 671 7.02 7.91 17.48
CA LYS A 671 8.08 7.82 18.51
C LYS A 671 9.34 7.16 17.97
N GLU A 672 9.18 6.02 17.29
CA GLU A 672 10.29 5.24 16.71
C GLU A 672 11.06 6.03 15.64
N SER A 673 10.37 6.92 14.92
CA SER A 673 10.94 7.65 13.77
C SER A 673 11.43 9.07 14.09
N TYR A 674 11.14 9.60 15.28
CA TYR A 674 11.37 11.01 15.61
C TYR A 674 12.81 11.48 15.34
N ASN A 675 13.81 10.68 15.74
CA ASN A 675 15.22 11.03 15.55
C ASN A 675 15.64 11.00 14.06
N HIS A 676 15.05 10.11 13.27
CA HIS A 676 15.27 10.05 11.82
C HIS A 676 14.72 11.31 11.15
N THR A 677 13.49 11.70 11.49
CA THR A 677 12.88 12.95 10.99
C THR A 677 13.67 14.17 11.44
N LEU A 678 14.09 14.24 12.71
CA LEU A 678 14.90 15.36 13.21
C LEU A 678 16.23 15.51 12.46
N ALA A 679 16.89 14.41 12.09
CA ALA A 679 18.12 14.46 11.29
C ALA A 679 17.87 15.10 9.91
N TYR A 680 16.80 14.70 9.23
CA TYR A 680 16.37 15.32 7.97
C TYR A 680 16.05 16.81 8.13
N ILE A 681 15.33 17.20 9.18
CA ILE A 681 15.03 18.62 9.44
C ILE A 681 16.29 19.42 9.72
N LYS A 682 17.30 18.84 10.38
CA LYS A 682 18.60 19.49 10.57
C LYS A 682 19.37 19.66 9.27
N LEU A 683 19.30 18.70 8.34
CA LEU A 683 19.86 18.87 6.99
C LEU A 683 19.21 20.05 6.28
N LEU A 684 17.87 20.18 6.34
CA LEU A 684 17.14 21.31 5.76
C LEU A 684 17.59 22.66 6.37
N ASP A 685 17.92 22.69 7.66
CA ASP A 685 18.41 23.88 8.37
C ASP A 685 19.81 24.33 7.91
N THR A 686 20.64 23.41 7.42
CA THR A 686 22.04 23.68 7.03
C THR A 686 22.26 23.77 5.52
N SER A 687 21.21 23.56 4.72
CA SER A 687 21.33 23.46 3.27
C SER A 687 21.65 24.80 2.60
N ASP A 688 22.55 24.79 1.61
CA ASP A 688 22.73 25.92 0.69
C ASP A 688 21.41 26.16 -0.05
N GLN A 689 20.99 27.42 -0.10
CA GLN A 689 19.77 27.82 -0.78
C GLN A 689 19.73 27.35 -2.25
N LYS A 690 20.87 27.30 -2.94
CA LYS A 690 20.94 26.85 -4.34
C LYS A 690 20.58 25.36 -4.49
N LEU A 691 21.02 24.51 -3.57
CA LEU A 691 20.76 23.07 -3.64
C LEU A 691 19.28 22.72 -3.46
N ILE A 692 18.51 23.57 -2.77
CA ILE A 692 17.05 23.43 -2.63
C ILE A 692 16.32 23.77 -3.93
N GLU A 693 16.98 24.52 -4.81
CA GLU A 693 16.45 24.96 -6.10
C GLU A 693 16.76 23.97 -7.23
N ASP A 694 17.52 22.91 -6.93
CA ASP A 694 17.78 21.76 -7.79
C ASP A 694 16.90 20.57 -7.38
N GLY A 695 16.53 19.69 -8.33
CA GLY A 695 15.60 18.59 -8.06
C GLY A 695 14.70 18.22 -9.23
N LEU A 696 13.77 17.29 -8.98
CA LEU A 696 12.81 16.79 -9.98
C LEU A 696 11.54 17.66 -10.10
N GLY A 697 11.26 18.51 -9.10
CA GLY A 697 10.08 19.38 -9.08
C GLY A 697 8.76 18.60 -9.17
N ASP A 698 7.77 19.19 -9.85
CA ASP A 698 6.51 18.51 -10.17
C ASP A 698 6.67 17.60 -11.39
N TRP A 699 7.23 16.42 -11.12
CA TRP A 699 7.68 15.47 -12.13
C TRP A 699 6.58 15.09 -13.13
N LEU A 700 6.94 15.08 -14.42
CA LEU A 700 6.06 14.79 -15.57
C LEU A 700 4.83 15.70 -15.71
N ALA A 701 4.87 16.90 -15.11
CA ALA A 701 3.90 17.94 -15.41
C ALA A 701 3.90 18.28 -16.91
N VAL A 702 2.71 18.52 -17.46
CA VAL A 702 2.57 19.05 -18.83
C VAL A 702 3.01 20.51 -18.88
N ASP A 703 2.80 21.24 -17.79
CA ASP A 703 3.23 22.62 -17.59
C ASP A 703 4.23 22.68 -16.41
N GLU A 704 5.53 22.70 -16.75
CA GLU A 704 6.62 22.59 -15.77
C GLU A 704 6.67 23.78 -14.80
N THR A 705 6.65 23.48 -13.51
CA THR A 705 6.80 24.45 -12.42
C THR A 705 8.26 24.54 -11.97
N ASP A 706 8.71 25.75 -11.66
CA ASP A 706 10.05 26.06 -11.16
C ASP A 706 10.36 25.20 -9.93
N VAL A 707 11.51 24.52 -9.98
CA VAL A 707 12.01 23.65 -8.91
C VAL A 707 12.30 24.47 -7.66
N ALA A 708 12.74 25.73 -7.80
CA ALA A 708 12.94 26.62 -6.67
C ALA A 708 11.65 26.87 -5.88
N PHE A 709 10.50 26.94 -6.56
CA PHE A 709 9.22 27.11 -5.88
C PHE A 709 8.77 25.83 -5.18
N THR A 710 8.76 24.71 -5.92
CA THR A 710 8.30 23.41 -5.38
C THR A 710 9.21 22.89 -4.27
N GLY A 711 10.53 22.99 -4.42
CA GLY A 711 11.52 22.61 -3.40
C GLY A 711 11.33 23.36 -2.07
N ARG A 712 11.07 24.67 -2.14
CA ARG A 712 10.75 25.48 -0.95
C ARG A 712 9.41 25.11 -0.33
N GLY A 713 8.42 24.77 -1.16
CA GLY A 713 7.15 24.25 -0.66
C GLY A 713 7.29 22.91 0.06
N PHE A 714 8.12 21.98 -0.43
CA PHE A 714 8.40 20.73 0.28
C PHE A 714 9.19 20.95 1.58
N GLN A 715 10.09 21.94 1.61
CA GLN A 715 10.75 22.37 2.85
C GLN A 715 9.73 22.90 3.87
N PHE A 716 8.76 23.71 3.43
CA PHE A 716 7.65 24.18 4.27
C PHE A 716 6.84 23.01 4.85
N MET A 717 6.41 22.08 4.00
CA MET A 717 5.67 20.88 4.41
C MET A 717 6.43 20.11 5.49
N SER A 718 7.72 19.88 5.28
CA SER A 718 8.58 19.14 6.21
C SER A 718 8.71 19.83 7.58
N TYR A 719 8.88 21.16 7.61
CA TYR A 719 8.93 21.91 8.88
C TYR A 719 7.59 21.85 9.63
N LEU A 720 6.47 22.01 8.93
CA LEU A 720 5.16 21.95 9.55
C LEU A 720 4.86 20.54 10.06
N ALA A 721 5.19 19.51 9.28
CA ALA A 721 5.01 18.13 9.67
C ALA A 721 5.82 17.81 10.92
N PHE A 722 7.11 18.18 10.97
CA PHE A 722 7.94 17.97 12.15
C PHE A 722 7.45 18.72 13.39
N ALA A 723 6.97 19.96 13.24
CA ALA A 723 6.38 20.70 14.35
C ALA A 723 5.14 19.99 14.92
N ASN A 724 4.24 19.52 14.04
CA ASN A 724 3.05 18.76 14.44
C ASN A 724 3.44 17.45 15.14
N ILE A 725 4.41 16.70 14.59
CA ILE A 725 4.91 15.46 15.19
C ILE A 725 5.47 15.73 16.60
N THR A 726 6.26 16.80 16.75
CA THR A 726 6.84 17.21 18.05
C THR A 726 5.75 17.51 19.07
N GLU A 727 4.69 18.22 18.69
CA GLU A 727 3.55 18.53 19.56
C GLU A 727 2.73 17.29 19.92
N ILE A 728 2.41 16.45 18.94
CA ILE A 728 1.66 15.20 19.13
C ILE A 728 2.37 14.28 20.14
N LEU A 729 3.70 14.19 20.06
CA LEU A 729 4.50 13.38 20.97
C LEU A 729 4.72 14.04 22.35
N GLY A 730 4.20 15.23 22.59
CA GLY A 730 4.43 15.98 23.83
C GLY A 730 5.90 16.37 24.03
N MET A 731 6.68 16.46 22.95
CA MET A 731 8.07 16.88 22.98
C MET A 731 8.18 18.42 23.05
N SER A 732 9.41 18.94 23.16
CA SER A 732 9.68 20.34 23.50
C SER A 732 8.80 21.37 22.73
N PRO A 733 7.90 22.11 23.42
CA PRO A 733 7.07 23.13 22.79
C PRO A 733 7.87 24.24 22.12
N SER A 734 9.08 24.55 22.62
CA SER A 734 9.96 25.55 22.01
C SER A 734 10.53 25.09 20.67
N VAL A 735 10.76 23.78 20.49
CA VAL A 735 11.20 23.18 19.22
C VAL A 735 10.07 23.23 18.20
N ALA A 736 8.86 22.82 18.58
CA ALA A 736 7.70 22.91 17.70
C ALA A 736 7.43 24.35 17.25
N LYS A 737 7.43 25.30 18.20
CA LYS A 737 7.27 26.74 17.93
C LYS A 737 8.36 27.26 16.98
N LYS A 738 9.62 26.88 17.18
CA LYS A 738 10.74 27.26 16.30
C LYS A 738 10.47 26.83 14.85
N TYR A 739 10.05 25.59 14.62
CA TYR A 739 9.83 25.09 13.25
C TYR A 739 8.53 25.63 12.62
N ARG A 740 7.49 25.93 13.41
CA ARG A 740 6.34 26.71 12.90
C ARG A 740 6.74 28.12 12.47
N GLN A 741 7.59 28.81 13.24
CA GLN A 741 8.12 30.12 12.89
C GLN A 741 8.94 30.07 11.59
N LYS A 742 9.84 29.09 11.46
CA LYS A 742 10.60 28.87 10.23
C LYS A 742 9.69 28.59 9.02
N ALA A 743 8.63 27.82 9.19
CA ALA A 743 7.65 27.58 8.14
C ALA A 743 6.95 28.89 7.71
N ALA A 744 6.53 29.73 8.66
CA ALA A 744 5.92 31.03 8.37
C ALA A 744 6.89 32.01 7.67
N GLU A 745 8.15 32.08 8.13
CA GLU A 745 9.20 32.86 7.48
C GLU A 745 9.47 32.38 6.05
N LEU A 746 9.43 31.07 5.82
CA LEU A 746 9.60 30.49 4.50
C LEU A 746 8.46 30.86 3.55
N VAL A 747 7.21 30.87 4.02
CA VAL A 747 6.06 31.39 3.25
C VAL A 747 6.26 32.85 2.88
N HIS A 748 6.74 33.69 3.82
CA HIS A 748 7.05 35.09 3.53
C HIS A 748 8.13 35.23 2.43
N ASN A 749 9.19 34.42 2.48
CA ASN A 749 10.25 34.41 1.48
C ASN A 749 9.76 33.94 0.10
N ILE A 750 8.93 32.88 0.08
CA ILE A 750 8.30 32.39 -1.15
C ILE A 750 7.42 33.49 -1.76
N ASN A 751 6.54 34.10 -0.98
CA ASN A 751 5.65 35.15 -1.45
C ASN A 751 6.44 36.36 -1.95
N SER A 752 7.48 36.81 -1.23
CA SER A 752 8.29 37.96 -1.64
C SER A 752 9.04 37.74 -2.96
N ARG A 753 9.40 36.50 -3.28
CA ARG A 753 10.11 36.15 -4.52
C ARG A 753 9.18 35.88 -5.69
N PHE A 754 8.09 35.16 -5.45
CA PHE A 754 7.30 34.56 -6.53
C PHE A 754 5.91 35.19 -6.70
N LEU A 755 5.31 35.76 -5.66
CA LEU A 755 3.94 36.31 -5.71
C LEU A 755 3.95 37.78 -6.19
N ASP A 756 3.03 38.13 -7.09
CA ASP A 756 2.75 39.53 -7.43
C ASP A 756 1.37 40.01 -6.97
N GLY A 757 1.11 41.33 -7.09
CA GLY A 757 -0.14 41.96 -6.64
C GLY A 757 -1.42 41.52 -7.38
N THR A 758 -1.28 40.73 -8.46
CA THR A 758 -2.38 40.12 -9.20
C THR A 758 -2.77 38.73 -8.66
N GLY A 759 -2.11 38.25 -7.61
CA GLY A 759 -2.28 36.89 -7.07
C GLY A 759 -1.56 35.82 -7.89
N ALA A 760 -0.65 36.21 -8.79
CA ALA A 760 0.10 35.28 -9.62
C ALA A 760 1.41 34.85 -8.96
N TYR A 761 1.63 33.54 -8.78
CA TYR A 761 2.95 33.00 -8.50
C TYR A 761 3.72 32.81 -9.81
N LYS A 762 4.79 33.60 -10.00
CA LYS A 762 5.62 33.61 -11.21
C LYS A 762 6.67 32.50 -11.19
N VAL A 763 6.28 31.31 -11.59
CA VAL A 763 7.04 30.06 -11.38
C VAL A 763 7.13 29.17 -12.62
N SER A 764 6.91 29.69 -13.82
CA SER A 764 7.10 28.91 -15.06
C SER A 764 8.59 28.74 -15.37
N LYS A 765 9.02 27.52 -15.73
CA LYS A 765 10.42 27.22 -16.07
C LYS A 765 10.76 27.54 -17.55
N GLY A 766 11.83 28.29 -17.80
CA GLY A 766 12.57 28.31 -19.07
C GLY A 766 11.88 28.78 -20.37
N GLN A 767 10.70 29.39 -20.34
CA GLN A 767 10.01 29.84 -21.56
C GLN A 767 10.08 31.36 -21.77
N PRO A 768 10.63 31.86 -22.88
CA PRO A 768 10.38 33.20 -23.36
C PRO A 768 9.09 33.19 -24.20
N LEU A 769 7.93 33.55 -23.62
CA LEU A 769 6.69 34.01 -24.30
C LEU A 769 5.50 34.03 -23.30
N ASN A 770 5.04 35.23 -22.90
CA ASN A 770 3.70 35.55 -22.35
C ASN A 770 3.07 34.73 -21.20
N ARG A 771 3.74 33.74 -20.58
CA ARG A 771 3.21 32.98 -19.43
C ARG A 771 4.24 32.86 -18.32
N THR A 772 3.81 33.25 -17.12
CA THR A 772 4.63 33.22 -15.92
C THR A 772 4.07 32.33 -14.82
N THR A 773 2.85 31.78 -14.94
CA THR A 773 2.18 30.98 -13.89
C THR A 773 1.88 29.57 -14.38
N THR A 774 1.85 28.61 -13.45
CA THR A 774 1.52 27.19 -13.69
C THR A 774 0.40 26.73 -12.77
N GLN A 775 -0.34 25.67 -13.13
CA GLN A 775 -1.41 25.13 -12.28
C GLN A 775 -0.88 24.62 -10.93
N THR A 776 0.23 23.88 -10.94
CA THR A 776 0.87 23.37 -9.72
C THR A 776 1.37 24.50 -8.83
N GLY A 777 1.99 25.53 -9.40
CA GLY A 777 2.46 26.69 -8.64
C GLY A 777 1.32 27.37 -7.86
N GLN A 778 0.23 27.69 -8.55
CA GLN A 778 -0.93 28.35 -7.95
C GLN A 778 -1.63 27.45 -6.93
N SER A 779 -1.83 26.18 -7.28
CA SER A 779 -2.54 25.24 -6.41
C SER A 779 -1.75 24.85 -5.16
N MET A 780 -0.42 24.73 -5.24
CA MET A 780 0.42 24.49 -4.07
C MET A 780 0.25 25.61 -3.04
N ALA A 781 0.30 26.87 -3.49
CA ALA A 781 0.12 28.02 -2.61
C ALA A 781 -1.28 28.08 -1.97
N LEU A 782 -2.32 27.79 -2.74
CA LEU A 782 -3.70 27.75 -2.24
C LEU A 782 -3.92 26.58 -1.27
N PHE A 783 -3.49 25.39 -1.63
CA PHE A 783 -3.71 24.15 -0.87
C PHE A 783 -2.93 24.14 0.46
N HIS A 784 -1.67 24.59 0.45
CA HIS A 784 -0.81 24.62 1.64
C HIS A 784 -0.91 25.92 2.45
N GLY A 785 -1.81 26.84 2.06
CA GLY A 785 -2.15 28.02 2.87
C GLY A 785 -1.12 29.15 2.83
N PHE A 786 -0.38 29.34 1.74
CA PHE A 786 0.63 30.43 1.63
C PHE A 786 -0.01 31.83 1.60
N LEU A 787 -1.33 31.89 1.38
CA LEU A 787 -2.14 33.11 1.32
C LEU A 787 -3.24 33.13 2.38
N SER A 788 -3.13 32.33 3.47
CA SER A 788 -4.18 32.18 4.48
C SER A 788 -4.62 33.50 5.13
N ASP A 789 -3.73 34.48 5.16
CA ASP A 789 -3.94 35.74 5.87
C ASP A 789 -4.48 36.87 4.96
N ASP A 790 -4.65 36.62 3.65
CA ASP A 790 -5.15 37.60 2.68
C ASP A 790 -6.18 36.99 1.72
N ASN A 791 -7.46 37.12 2.08
CA ASN A 791 -8.59 36.60 1.30
C ASN A 791 -8.70 37.23 -0.09
N SER A 792 -8.23 38.47 -0.26
CA SER A 792 -8.24 39.17 -1.55
C SER A 792 -7.20 38.55 -2.48
N LEU A 793 -5.97 38.34 -2.00
CA LEU A 793 -4.93 37.64 -2.75
C LEU A 793 -5.29 36.18 -3.01
N ARG A 794 -5.88 35.48 -2.05
CA ARG A 794 -6.38 34.11 -2.22
C ARG A 794 -7.41 34.03 -3.33
N SER A 795 -8.40 34.93 -3.35
CA SER A 795 -9.42 35.00 -4.41
C SER A 795 -8.81 35.28 -5.78
N LYS A 796 -7.82 36.19 -5.85
CA LYS A 796 -7.08 36.48 -7.08
C LYS A 796 -6.26 35.27 -7.56
N ALA A 797 -5.55 34.59 -6.66
CA ALA A 797 -4.77 33.40 -6.98
C ALA A 797 -5.66 32.24 -7.48
N LEU A 798 -6.83 32.05 -6.87
CA LEU A 798 -7.84 31.12 -7.37
C LEU A 798 -8.30 31.50 -8.78
N HIS A 799 -8.58 32.78 -9.04
CA HIS A 799 -8.95 33.26 -10.38
C HIS A 799 -7.86 32.97 -11.43
N GLN A 800 -6.59 33.11 -11.06
CA GLN A 800 -5.46 32.74 -11.92
C GLN A 800 -5.44 31.22 -12.20
N LEU A 801 -5.65 30.38 -11.18
CA LEU A 801 -5.73 28.92 -11.34
C LEU A 801 -6.88 28.52 -12.28
N MET A 802 -8.08 29.08 -12.07
CA MET A 802 -9.25 28.85 -12.94
C MET A 802 -8.97 29.26 -14.39
N THR A 803 -8.33 30.42 -14.57
CA THR A 803 -7.96 30.93 -15.89
C THR A 803 -6.97 30.01 -16.57
N SER A 804 -5.96 29.52 -15.84
CA SER A 804 -4.98 28.57 -16.35
C SER A 804 -5.63 27.24 -16.75
N ALA A 805 -6.50 26.69 -15.88
CA ALA A 805 -7.27 25.48 -16.15
C ALA A 805 -8.09 25.59 -17.45
N ARG A 806 -8.89 26.66 -17.60
CA ARG A 806 -9.76 26.88 -18.77
C ARG A 806 -8.98 27.16 -20.07
N LYS A 807 -7.77 27.70 -19.99
CA LYS A 807 -6.92 28.05 -21.15
C LYS A 807 -5.95 26.94 -21.53
N ALA A 808 -5.93 25.79 -20.86
CA ALA A 808 -4.98 24.70 -21.11
C ALA A 808 -5.12 24.01 -22.49
N SER A 809 -6.17 24.33 -23.26
CA SER A 809 -6.54 23.73 -24.55
C SER A 809 -5.54 23.88 -25.72
N HIS A 810 -4.40 24.54 -25.55
CA HIS A 810 -3.44 24.84 -26.64
C HIS A 810 -2.18 23.95 -26.60
N LEU A 811 -2.05 23.06 -25.60
CA LEU A 811 -0.88 22.21 -25.42
C LEU A 811 -0.87 21.06 -26.44
N LYS A 812 0.23 20.88 -27.18
CA LYS A 812 0.42 19.82 -28.19
C LYS A 812 1.26 18.68 -27.60
N GLY A 813 0.87 17.41 -27.75
CA GLY A 813 1.75 16.34 -27.24
C GLY A 813 1.40 14.86 -27.44
N ALA A 814 0.25 14.49 -28.01
CA ALA A 814 -0.36 13.21 -27.62
C ALA A 814 0.17 11.89 -28.24
N CYS A 815 1.34 11.84 -28.89
CA CYS A 815 1.94 10.58 -29.33
C CYS A 815 3.47 10.69 -29.48
N ARG A 816 4.24 10.07 -28.56
CA ARG A 816 5.70 9.96 -28.63
C ARG A 816 6.12 8.50 -28.80
N TYR A 817 6.05 8.00 -30.04
CA TYR A 817 6.50 6.67 -30.42
C TYR A 817 7.89 6.74 -31.06
N ARG A 818 8.88 5.97 -30.60
CA ARG A 818 10.28 6.09 -31.07
C ARG A 818 10.49 5.55 -32.50
N GLY A 819 9.61 4.68 -33.02
CA GLY A 819 9.72 4.14 -34.38
C GLY A 819 8.92 4.93 -35.43
N GLN A 820 9.57 5.68 -36.32
CA GLN A 820 8.89 6.43 -37.39
C GLN A 820 8.14 5.52 -38.41
N SER A 821 8.57 4.27 -38.58
CA SER A 821 7.96 3.28 -39.49
C SER A 821 6.91 2.36 -38.83
N LYS A 822 6.58 2.56 -37.55
CA LYS A 822 5.69 1.70 -36.75
C LYS A 822 4.69 2.46 -35.86
N LYS A 823 4.41 3.74 -36.16
CA LYS A 823 3.38 4.50 -35.43
C LYS A 823 2.01 3.85 -35.64
N PRO A 824 1.17 3.67 -34.61
CA PRO A 824 -0.22 3.28 -34.80
C PRO A 824 -0.94 4.28 -35.75
N PRO A 825 -1.70 3.84 -36.76
CA PRO A 825 -2.54 4.70 -37.57
C PRO A 825 -3.49 5.49 -36.68
N GLY A 826 -3.53 6.81 -36.87
CA GLY A 826 -4.27 7.72 -36.00
C GLY A 826 -3.48 8.25 -34.81
N CYS A 827 -2.28 7.72 -34.49
CA CYS A 827 -1.36 8.29 -33.50
C CYS A 827 -0.74 9.59 -34.04
N GLN A 828 -1.58 10.63 -34.11
CA GLN A 828 -1.25 11.99 -34.48
C GLN A 828 -0.88 12.77 -33.21
N SER A 829 -0.19 13.90 -33.37
CA SER A 829 -0.12 14.88 -32.28
C SER A 829 -1.54 15.37 -31.97
N ALA A 830 -2.19 14.86 -30.93
CA ALA A 830 -3.41 15.51 -30.48
C ALA A 830 -3.02 16.91 -29.98
N HIS A 831 -3.72 17.89 -30.53
CA HIS A 831 -3.79 19.23 -29.97
C HIS A 831 -4.73 19.15 -28.77
N GLY A 832 -4.43 19.89 -27.70
CA GLY A 832 -5.33 20.02 -26.57
C GLY A 832 -6.75 20.28 -27.06
N GLY A 833 -7.73 19.56 -26.51
CA GLY A 833 -9.12 19.81 -26.85
C GLY A 833 -9.56 21.16 -26.26
N PRO A 834 -10.62 21.78 -26.78
CA PRO A 834 -11.21 22.95 -26.12
C PRO A 834 -11.65 22.58 -24.69
N GLY A 835 -11.53 23.53 -23.76
CA GLY A 835 -12.01 23.36 -22.39
C GLY A 835 -10.91 23.10 -21.35
N PRO A 836 -11.32 22.77 -20.11
CA PRO A 836 -10.41 22.73 -18.97
C PRO A 836 -9.64 21.41 -18.88
N HIS A 837 -8.34 21.48 -18.59
CA HIS A 837 -7.46 20.30 -18.53
C HIS A 837 -6.48 20.40 -17.36
N ILE A 838 -6.07 19.25 -16.82
CA ILE A 838 -5.05 19.13 -15.78
C ILE A 838 -3.67 19.17 -16.43
N THR A 839 -2.78 20.05 -15.95
CA THR A 839 -1.41 20.15 -16.46
C THR A 839 -0.34 19.87 -15.41
N GLY A 840 -0.73 19.66 -14.15
CA GLY A 840 0.17 19.29 -13.06
C GLY A 840 0.68 17.85 -13.20
N GLY A 841 1.86 17.61 -12.62
CA GLY A 841 2.57 16.33 -12.58
C GLY A 841 2.20 15.51 -11.35
N LEU A 842 3.17 14.74 -10.86
CA LEU A 842 3.05 13.82 -9.72
C LEU A 842 2.38 14.42 -8.48
N PHE A 843 2.70 15.66 -8.11
CA PHE A 843 2.13 16.29 -6.92
C PHE A 843 0.96 17.21 -7.26
N GLY A 844 1.04 17.87 -8.42
CA GLY A 844 0.10 18.89 -8.85
C GLY A 844 -1.35 18.42 -8.94
N VAL A 845 -1.61 17.19 -9.40
CA VAL A 845 -2.99 16.69 -9.61
C VAL A 845 -3.84 16.80 -8.33
N LYS A 846 -3.32 16.35 -7.18
CA LYS A 846 -4.02 16.46 -5.90
C LYS A 846 -4.27 17.91 -5.54
N TRP A 847 -3.23 18.74 -5.55
CA TRP A 847 -3.32 20.13 -5.10
C TRP A 847 -4.28 20.94 -5.96
N ILE A 848 -4.27 20.74 -7.28
CA ILE A 848 -5.17 21.44 -8.22
C ILE A 848 -6.63 21.14 -7.89
N LEU A 849 -6.99 19.87 -7.78
CA LEU A 849 -8.37 19.45 -7.53
C LEU A 849 -8.86 19.92 -6.17
N MET A 850 -8.03 19.76 -5.13
CA MET A 850 -8.38 20.16 -3.77
C MET A 850 -8.44 21.69 -3.63
N ALA A 851 -7.54 22.45 -4.27
CA ALA A 851 -7.57 23.91 -4.25
C ALA A 851 -8.75 24.50 -5.03
N LEU A 852 -9.14 23.90 -6.16
CA LEU A 852 -10.35 24.30 -6.89
C LEU A 852 -11.61 23.98 -6.08
N ALA A 853 -11.66 22.80 -5.47
CA ALA A 853 -12.78 22.39 -4.62
C ALA A 853 -12.94 23.29 -3.39
N ASP A 854 -11.87 23.50 -2.62
CA ASP A 854 -11.86 24.45 -1.50
C ASP A 854 -12.10 25.88 -1.98
N GLY A 855 -11.72 26.14 -3.24
CA GLY A 855 -12.01 27.31 -4.08
C GLY A 855 -13.46 27.45 -4.55
N GLY A 856 -14.37 26.50 -4.27
CA GLY A 856 -15.78 26.52 -4.70
C GLY A 856 -15.99 26.29 -6.20
N GLU A 857 -14.93 25.95 -6.92
CA GLU A 857 -14.89 25.73 -8.36
C GLU A 857 -14.91 24.23 -8.67
N ASN A 858 -15.72 23.47 -7.94
CA ASN A 858 -15.71 22.01 -8.05
C ASN A 858 -16.33 21.51 -9.36
N ASP A 859 -17.19 22.31 -10.00
CA ASP A 859 -17.66 22.07 -11.36
C ASP A 859 -16.51 22.07 -12.37
N LEU A 860 -15.55 22.99 -12.21
CA LEU A 860 -14.36 23.04 -13.03
C LEU A 860 -13.45 21.84 -12.77
N ALA A 861 -13.28 21.44 -11.50
CA ALA A 861 -12.54 20.23 -11.15
C ALA A 861 -13.18 18.97 -11.77
N TYR A 862 -14.51 18.85 -11.72
CA TYR A 862 -15.25 17.77 -12.38
C TYR A 862 -15.01 17.77 -13.90
N ASP A 863 -15.11 18.93 -14.55
CA ASP A 863 -14.87 19.04 -16.00
C ASP A 863 -13.43 18.64 -16.37
N MET A 864 -12.45 19.01 -15.54
CA MET A 864 -11.03 18.63 -15.73
C MET A 864 -10.80 17.12 -15.58
N VAL A 865 -11.43 16.47 -14.61
CA VAL A 865 -11.30 15.01 -14.39
C VAL A 865 -12.02 14.22 -15.49
N THR A 866 -13.17 14.72 -15.95
CA THR A 866 -14.04 14.03 -16.89
C THR A 866 -13.82 14.44 -18.36
N THR A 867 -12.85 15.29 -18.66
CA THR A 867 -12.51 15.69 -20.03
C THR A 867 -12.03 14.51 -20.87
N ARG A 868 -12.62 14.33 -22.05
CA ARG A 868 -12.27 13.25 -22.99
C ARG A 868 -11.14 13.64 -23.94
N SER A 869 -10.65 14.87 -23.87
CA SER A 869 -9.52 15.35 -24.68
C SER A 869 -8.22 15.38 -23.89
N TYR A 870 -7.11 15.34 -24.61
CA TYR A 870 -5.78 15.42 -24.02
C TYR A 870 -5.51 16.84 -23.46
N PRO A 871 -4.81 16.97 -22.32
CA PRO A 871 -4.44 15.91 -21.35
C PRO A 871 -5.54 15.63 -20.31
N GLY A 872 -5.82 14.36 -20.03
CA GLY A 872 -6.81 13.99 -19.00
C GLY A 872 -6.85 12.49 -18.73
N ILE A 873 -7.32 12.09 -17.54
CA ILE A 873 -7.41 10.67 -17.16
C ILE A 873 -8.51 9.97 -17.96
N ARG A 874 -9.68 10.60 -18.12
CA ARG A 874 -10.73 10.06 -18.98
C ARG A 874 -10.29 9.97 -20.45
N TRP A 875 -9.39 10.83 -20.90
CA TRP A 875 -8.76 10.69 -22.21
C TRP A 875 -7.94 9.40 -22.31
N MET A 876 -7.23 8.97 -21.26
CA MET A 876 -6.48 7.69 -21.27
C MET A 876 -7.43 6.51 -21.51
N THR A 877 -8.55 6.44 -20.78
CA THR A 877 -9.51 5.33 -20.90
C THR A 877 -10.32 5.40 -22.20
N ASN A 878 -10.56 6.60 -22.76
CA ASN A 878 -11.22 6.77 -24.06
C ASN A 878 -10.22 6.80 -25.23
N ASN A 879 -8.94 6.57 -24.97
CA ASN A 879 -7.92 6.62 -26.00
C ASN A 879 -8.15 5.46 -27.00
N PRO A 880 -8.32 5.76 -28.30
CA PRO A 880 -8.71 4.75 -29.29
C PRO A 880 -7.62 3.70 -29.58
N PHE A 881 -6.40 3.87 -29.06
CA PHE A 881 -5.27 2.96 -29.32
C PHE A 881 -4.99 1.98 -28.18
N SER A 882 -5.32 2.33 -26.94
CA SER A 882 -4.86 1.60 -25.74
C SER A 882 -6.00 1.09 -24.86
N ASN A 883 -7.17 1.75 -24.86
CA ASN A 883 -8.29 1.44 -23.94
C ASN A 883 -7.79 1.20 -22.51
N ALA A 884 -7.18 2.24 -21.91
CA ALA A 884 -6.45 2.13 -20.66
C ALA A 884 -7.32 1.50 -19.57
N THR A 885 -6.77 0.50 -18.89
CA THR A 885 -7.39 -0.15 -17.71
C THR A 885 -6.65 0.16 -16.41
N THR A 886 -5.57 0.92 -16.51
CA THR A 886 -4.68 1.41 -15.46
C THR A 886 -4.30 2.86 -15.78
N VAL A 887 -3.90 3.63 -14.77
CA VAL A 887 -3.35 4.98 -14.93
C VAL A 887 -1.93 4.90 -15.52
N TRP A 888 -1.62 5.79 -16.46
CA TRP A 888 -0.32 5.84 -17.14
C TRP A 888 0.65 6.78 -16.42
N GLU A 889 1.95 6.61 -16.67
CA GLU A 889 3.01 7.48 -16.16
C GLU A 889 3.02 8.87 -16.79
N THR A 890 2.60 8.98 -18.06
CA THR A 890 2.50 10.27 -18.75
C THR A 890 1.10 10.48 -19.28
N PHE A 891 0.68 11.75 -19.37
CA PHE A 891 -0.62 12.10 -19.97
C PHE A 891 -0.71 11.81 -21.47
N HIS A 892 0.39 11.60 -22.17
CA HIS A 892 0.38 11.30 -23.60
C HIS A 892 0.63 9.82 -23.82
N PHE A 893 0.25 9.31 -24.99
CA PHE A 893 0.61 7.94 -25.33
C PHE A 893 2.11 7.87 -25.65
N SER A 894 2.85 7.07 -24.87
CA SER A 894 4.30 6.87 -25.01
C SER A 894 4.70 5.40 -24.82
N GLU A 895 5.99 5.10 -24.98
CA GLU A 895 6.60 3.80 -24.63
C GLU A 895 7.09 3.75 -23.17
N ASP A 896 6.62 4.66 -22.30
CA ASP A 896 6.86 4.65 -20.86
C ASP A 896 5.82 3.76 -20.16
N SER A 897 5.70 3.78 -18.83
CA SER A 897 4.81 2.86 -18.11
C SER A 897 3.34 3.21 -18.36
N HIS A 898 2.51 2.20 -18.64
CA HIS A 898 1.05 2.33 -18.70
C HIS A 898 0.37 1.83 -17.42
N ASN A 899 1.15 1.63 -16.34
CA ASN A 899 0.68 1.24 -15.02
C ASN A 899 1.50 1.94 -13.92
N HIS A 900 1.16 3.20 -13.63
CA HIS A 900 1.87 4.07 -12.69
C HIS A 900 0.88 4.84 -11.81
N PRO A 901 1.07 4.90 -10.48
CA PRO A 901 0.07 5.48 -9.58
C PRO A 901 0.03 7.02 -9.58
N MET A 902 0.97 7.69 -10.25
CA MET A 902 1.23 9.13 -10.25
C MET A 902 -0.01 10.03 -10.35
N PHE A 903 -0.93 9.75 -11.29
CA PHE A 903 -2.13 10.56 -11.50
C PHE A 903 -3.38 10.03 -10.81
N SER A 904 -3.23 9.04 -9.91
CA SER A 904 -4.35 8.41 -9.22
C SER A 904 -4.98 9.28 -8.13
N SER A 905 -4.39 10.42 -7.79
CA SER A 905 -4.87 11.33 -6.73
C SER A 905 -6.25 11.93 -6.97
N THR A 906 -6.84 11.74 -8.15
CA THR A 906 -8.28 11.97 -8.41
C THR A 906 -9.18 11.18 -7.47
N GLU A 907 -8.75 10.00 -7.03
CA GLU A 907 -9.47 9.18 -6.06
C GLU A 907 -9.61 9.87 -4.69
N VAL A 908 -8.57 10.60 -4.24
CA VAL A 908 -8.66 11.40 -3.00
C VAL A 908 -9.75 12.45 -3.12
N TRP A 909 -9.86 13.11 -4.27
CA TRP A 909 -10.93 14.08 -4.55
C TRP A 909 -12.33 13.44 -4.51
N LEU A 910 -12.50 12.21 -5.01
CA LEU A 910 -13.79 11.51 -4.93
C LEU A 910 -14.24 11.30 -3.49
N LEU A 911 -13.37 10.76 -2.63
CA LEU A 911 -13.72 10.49 -1.23
C LEU A 911 -13.83 11.78 -0.41
N GLN A 912 -12.81 12.63 -0.47
CA GLN A 912 -12.66 13.77 0.42
C GLN A 912 -13.50 14.97 -0.01
N THR A 913 -13.73 15.18 -1.30
CA THR A 913 -14.46 16.35 -1.79
C THR A 913 -15.86 16.00 -2.27
N VAL A 914 -16.00 15.04 -3.19
CA VAL A 914 -17.30 14.73 -3.80
C VAL A 914 -18.22 14.08 -2.77
N ALA A 915 -17.75 13.04 -2.07
CA ALA A 915 -18.50 12.45 -0.97
C ALA A 915 -18.36 13.25 0.32
N GLY A 916 -17.17 13.80 0.60
CA GLY A 916 -16.95 14.73 1.69
C GLY A 916 -16.36 14.12 2.96
N ILE A 917 -15.80 12.91 2.94
CA ILE A 917 -15.23 12.26 4.15
C ILE A 917 -13.75 12.59 4.26
N GLN A 918 -13.35 13.33 5.29
CA GLN A 918 -11.97 13.76 5.53
C GLN A 918 -11.57 13.55 6.99
N PRO A 919 -10.30 13.19 7.29
CA PRO A 919 -9.78 13.38 8.64
C PRO A 919 -9.82 14.87 9.00
N HIS A 920 -10.36 15.21 10.17
CA HIS A 920 -10.24 16.58 10.68
C HIS A 920 -8.75 16.91 10.92
N PRO A 921 -8.29 18.18 10.83
CA PRO A 921 -6.89 18.55 11.08
C PRO A 921 -6.36 18.09 12.45
N SER A 922 -7.23 18.02 13.46
CA SER A 922 -6.91 17.53 14.81
C SER A 922 -7.17 16.03 15.03
N ALA A 923 -7.55 15.29 14.00
CA ALA A 923 -7.96 13.90 14.13
C ALA A 923 -6.81 13.02 14.64
N ARG A 924 -7.15 12.09 15.53
CA ARG A 924 -6.33 10.94 15.93
C ARG A 924 -7.10 9.67 15.61
N GLY A 925 -6.68 8.96 14.56
CA GLY A 925 -7.35 7.74 14.13
C GLY A 925 -8.80 7.94 13.72
N MET A 926 -9.13 9.06 13.06
CA MET A 926 -10.50 9.43 12.64
C MET A 926 -11.51 9.55 13.81
N ASP A 927 -11.08 9.95 15.02
CA ASP A 927 -12.00 10.30 16.12
C ASP A 927 -12.85 11.54 15.83
N HIS A 928 -12.29 12.47 15.06
CA HIS A 928 -12.96 13.65 14.57
C HIS A 928 -12.93 13.64 13.05
N VAL A 929 -14.11 13.50 12.45
CA VAL A 929 -14.28 13.47 11.00
C VAL A 929 -14.79 14.82 10.50
N LEU A 930 -14.19 15.32 9.43
CA LEU A 930 -14.73 16.44 8.68
C LEU A 930 -15.64 15.89 7.59
N ILE A 931 -16.93 16.24 7.65
CA ILE A 931 -17.94 15.88 6.65
C ILE A 931 -18.23 17.12 5.81
N LYS A 932 -17.49 17.30 4.71
CA LYS A 932 -17.54 18.49 3.86
C LYS A 932 -17.81 18.13 2.40
N PRO A 933 -19.03 17.65 2.05
CA PRO A 933 -19.38 17.38 0.67
C PRO A 933 -19.41 18.70 -0.13
N ASN A 934 -18.69 18.72 -1.25
CA ASN A 934 -18.77 19.81 -2.23
C ASN A 934 -19.29 19.23 -3.55
N PRO A 935 -20.61 19.11 -3.75
CA PRO A 935 -21.16 18.41 -4.89
C PRO A 935 -21.02 19.25 -6.18
N PRO A 936 -20.36 18.74 -7.25
CA PRO A 936 -20.44 19.34 -8.58
C PRO A 936 -21.90 19.46 -9.05
N SER A 937 -22.22 20.47 -9.85
CA SER A 937 -23.57 20.72 -10.35
C SER A 937 -24.05 19.62 -11.30
N GLN A 938 -23.12 18.93 -11.97
CA GLN A 938 -23.33 17.81 -12.88
C GLN A 938 -23.77 16.53 -12.15
N LEU A 939 -23.51 16.41 -10.85
CA LEU A 939 -23.88 15.23 -10.05
C LEU A 939 -25.22 15.44 -9.32
N HIS A 940 -26.06 14.41 -9.31
CA HIS A 940 -27.36 14.36 -8.65
C HIS A 940 -27.33 13.68 -7.28
N HIS A 941 -26.46 12.69 -7.12
CA HIS A 941 -26.21 12.02 -5.84
C HIS A 941 -24.79 11.46 -5.81
N ALA A 942 -24.26 11.30 -4.60
CA ALA A 942 -23.09 10.47 -4.33
C ALA A 942 -23.19 9.85 -2.94
N SER A 943 -22.51 8.73 -2.76
CA SER A 943 -22.38 8.05 -1.47
C SER A 943 -21.02 7.42 -1.32
N ALA A 944 -20.49 7.45 -0.10
CA ALA A 944 -19.27 6.77 0.27
C ALA A 944 -19.35 6.21 1.69
N SER A 945 -18.53 5.19 1.94
CA SER A 945 -18.22 4.71 3.29
C SER A 945 -16.72 4.67 3.46
N PHE A 946 -16.25 4.91 4.68
CA PHE A 946 -14.86 4.76 5.08
C PHE A 946 -14.79 4.03 6.42
N GLU A 947 -14.05 2.93 6.47
CA GLU A 947 -13.86 2.09 7.64
C GLU A 947 -12.50 2.41 8.29
N SER A 948 -12.54 3.18 9.38
CA SER A 948 -11.34 3.46 10.19
C SER A 948 -11.22 2.41 11.32
N PRO A 949 -10.12 2.42 12.10
CA PRO A 949 -10.03 1.62 13.33
C PRO A 949 -11.13 1.89 14.35
N ARG A 950 -11.88 3.00 14.21
CA ARG A 950 -12.98 3.35 15.11
C ARG A 950 -14.34 2.86 14.61
N GLY A 951 -14.42 2.35 13.38
CA GLY A 951 -15.64 1.87 12.76
C GLY A 951 -15.97 2.59 11.46
N VAL A 952 -17.19 2.37 10.96
CA VAL A 952 -17.58 2.82 9.62
C VAL A 952 -18.24 4.20 9.68
N THR A 953 -17.61 5.17 9.03
CA THR A 953 -18.25 6.44 8.67
C THR A 953 -18.97 6.30 7.34
N ARG A 954 -20.21 6.76 7.23
CA ARG A 954 -20.96 6.76 5.96
C ARG A 954 -21.49 8.15 5.65
N VAL A 955 -21.40 8.54 4.38
CA VAL A 955 -22.00 9.77 3.86
C VAL A 955 -22.76 9.44 2.60
N SER A 956 -23.97 9.97 2.48
CA SER A 956 -24.69 10.00 1.21
C SER A 956 -25.44 11.31 1.07
N TRP A 957 -25.43 11.88 -0.12
CA TRP A 957 -26.21 13.05 -0.42
C TRP A 957 -26.98 12.90 -1.72
N LYS A 958 -28.15 13.54 -1.79
CA LYS A 958 -29.01 13.58 -2.97
C LYS A 958 -29.60 14.97 -3.13
N ARG A 959 -29.50 15.52 -4.34
CA ARG A 959 -30.18 16.76 -4.72
C ARG A 959 -31.66 16.47 -5.00
N GLN A 960 -32.54 17.19 -4.33
CA GLN A 960 -33.96 17.22 -4.61
C GLN A 960 -34.21 18.28 -5.70
N LEU A 961 -35.04 17.95 -6.69
CA LEU A 961 -35.43 18.88 -7.75
C LEU A 961 -36.41 19.91 -7.15
N SER A 962 -36.11 21.20 -7.22
CA SER A 962 -37.02 22.28 -6.85
C SER A 962 -36.95 23.45 -7.86
N HIS A 963 -37.90 24.38 -7.79
CA HIS A 963 -38.06 25.44 -8.78
C HIS A 963 -37.04 26.60 -8.62
N SER A 964 -36.38 26.76 -7.46
CA SER A 964 -35.41 27.85 -7.23
C SER A 964 -33.94 27.39 -7.10
N GLY A 965 -33.70 26.08 -6.97
CA GLY A 965 -32.36 25.50 -6.76
C GLY A 965 -32.43 24.01 -6.42
N LYS A 966 -31.33 23.42 -5.94
CA LYS A 966 -31.23 21.97 -5.63
C LYS A 966 -31.10 21.74 -4.11
N PRO A 967 -32.18 21.78 -3.30
CA PRO A 967 -32.12 21.39 -1.89
C PRO A 967 -31.44 20.02 -1.75
N LEU A 968 -30.49 19.90 -0.83
CA LEU A 968 -29.69 18.69 -0.65
C LEU A 968 -30.14 17.95 0.61
N GLY A 969 -30.49 16.68 0.45
CA GLY A 969 -30.59 15.74 1.56
C GLY A 969 -29.23 15.11 1.82
N LEU A 970 -28.75 15.17 3.07
CA LEU A 970 -27.47 14.61 3.50
C LEU A 970 -27.72 13.61 4.64
N ASN A 971 -27.24 12.38 4.49
CA ASN A 971 -27.26 11.37 5.53
C ASN A 971 -25.82 11.06 5.94
N VAL A 972 -25.55 11.17 7.25
CA VAL A 972 -24.23 10.98 7.85
C VAL A 972 -24.36 9.94 8.95
N THR A 973 -23.44 8.98 8.98
CA THR A 973 -23.29 8.00 10.06
C THR A 973 -21.89 8.11 10.63
N ILE A 974 -21.79 8.33 11.95
CA ILE A 974 -20.54 8.44 12.69
C ILE A 974 -20.47 7.29 13.72
N PRO A 975 -19.35 6.56 13.82
CA PRO A 975 -19.20 5.50 14.81
C PRO A 975 -19.20 6.03 16.26
N PRO A 976 -19.57 5.22 17.27
CA PRO A 976 -19.42 5.58 18.69
C PRO A 976 -18.01 6.05 19.06
N ASN A 977 -17.92 6.87 20.11
CA ASN A 977 -16.68 7.49 20.59
C ASN A 977 -15.97 8.38 19.54
N CYS A 978 -16.72 8.81 18.51
CA CYS A 978 -16.26 9.73 17.49
C CYS A 978 -17.26 10.88 17.33
N LYS A 979 -16.78 11.98 16.78
CA LYS A 979 -17.59 13.15 16.42
C LYS A 979 -17.32 13.60 15.00
N ALA A 980 -18.19 14.44 14.47
CA ALA A 980 -17.97 15.06 13.17
C ALA A 980 -18.33 16.55 13.14
N THR A 981 -17.54 17.30 12.37
CA THR A 981 -17.91 18.64 11.91
C THR A 981 -18.54 18.51 10.54
N VAL A 982 -19.83 18.82 10.42
CA VAL A 982 -20.61 18.63 9.19
C VAL A 982 -20.90 19.97 8.53
N TYR A 983 -20.52 20.10 7.27
CA TYR A 983 -20.86 21.21 6.39
C TYR A 983 -22.03 20.77 5.51
N ILE A 984 -23.17 21.43 5.69
CA ILE A 984 -24.41 21.15 4.96
C ILE A 984 -24.55 22.21 3.86
N PRO A 985 -24.37 21.86 2.57
CA PRO A 985 -24.52 22.82 1.49
C PRO A 985 -25.98 23.30 1.37
N ALA A 986 -26.24 24.59 1.65
CA ALA A 986 -27.57 25.18 1.54
C ALA A 986 -27.51 26.72 1.45
N GLU A 987 -28.37 27.32 0.62
CA GLU A 987 -28.43 28.77 0.51
C GLU A 987 -28.85 29.44 1.82
N ARG A 988 -28.45 30.69 2.03
CA ARG A 988 -28.75 31.45 3.26
C ARG A 988 -30.27 31.64 3.50
N SER A 989 -31.08 31.60 2.45
CA SER A 989 -32.54 31.69 2.48
C SER A 989 -33.22 30.38 2.92
N MET A 990 -32.49 29.26 2.93
CA MET A 990 -33.03 27.94 3.24
C MET A 990 -33.06 27.69 4.75
N SER A 991 -34.03 26.88 5.17
CA SER A 991 -34.05 26.30 6.52
C SER A 991 -33.49 24.88 6.49
N ILE A 992 -32.82 24.47 7.57
CA ILE A 992 -32.30 23.10 7.71
C ILE A 992 -33.20 22.31 8.64
N LYS A 993 -33.58 21.10 8.23
CA LYS A 993 -34.16 20.08 9.12
C LYS A 993 -33.10 19.08 9.52
N HIS A 994 -33.04 18.71 10.79
CA HIS A 994 -32.32 17.55 11.30
C HIS A 994 -33.32 16.51 11.79
N ASN A 995 -33.23 15.29 11.27
CA ASN A 995 -34.16 14.19 11.55
C ASN A 995 -35.65 14.56 11.41
N GLY A 996 -35.96 15.52 10.52
CA GLY A 996 -37.31 16.02 10.27
C GLY A 996 -37.71 17.29 11.06
N ILE A 997 -36.92 17.69 12.05
CA ILE A 997 -37.16 18.85 12.92
C ILE A 997 -36.41 20.07 12.37
N VAL A 998 -37.10 21.21 12.22
CA VAL A 998 -36.48 22.46 11.77
C VAL A 998 -35.52 22.99 12.83
N LEU A 999 -34.29 23.29 12.43
CA LEU A 999 -33.28 23.90 13.26
C LEU A 999 -33.54 25.41 13.35
N SER A 1000 -34.35 25.83 14.32
CA SER A 1000 -34.79 27.23 14.50
C SER A 1000 -33.75 28.16 15.13
N ASN A 1001 -32.73 27.61 15.81
CA ASN A 1001 -31.69 28.35 16.54
C ASN A 1001 -30.26 28.10 16.05
N VAL A 1002 -30.08 27.47 14.88
CA VAL A 1002 -28.75 27.38 14.27
C VAL A 1002 -28.55 28.67 13.50
N SER A 1003 -27.81 29.60 14.09
CA SER A 1003 -27.37 30.78 13.37
C SER A 1003 -26.63 30.32 12.10
N TRP A 1004 -26.90 30.97 10.95
CA TRP A 1004 -25.94 30.98 9.85
C TRP A 1004 -24.66 31.52 10.47
N VAL A 1005 -23.72 30.67 10.90
CA VAL A 1005 -22.59 31.10 11.72
C VAL A 1005 -21.77 32.06 10.87
N PRO A 1006 -21.83 33.39 11.09
CA PRO A 1006 -21.04 34.34 10.32
C PRO A 1006 -19.61 34.44 10.87
N HIS A 1007 -19.30 33.67 11.93
CA HIS A 1007 -18.23 34.02 12.87
C HIS A 1007 -17.21 32.91 13.19
N VAL A 1008 -17.36 31.68 12.67
CA VAL A 1008 -16.22 30.74 12.58
C VAL A 1008 -15.61 30.94 11.19
N LEU A 1009 -14.97 32.10 11.08
CA LEU A 1009 -14.17 32.63 9.98
C LEU A 1009 -14.93 32.95 8.67
N ARG A 1010 -14.87 34.21 8.26
CA ARG A 1010 -15.47 34.78 7.05
C ARG A 1010 -14.90 34.16 5.75
N GLU A 1011 -15.11 32.88 5.44
CA GLU A 1011 -14.54 32.28 4.20
C GLU A 1011 -15.32 31.07 3.60
N ASP A 1012 -16.32 30.44 4.26
CA ASP A 1012 -16.89 29.17 3.75
C ASP A 1012 -18.35 29.26 3.22
N ARG A 1013 -18.49 29.96 2.09
CA ARG A 1013 -19.38 29.66 0.93
C ARG A 1013 -20.80 29.12 1.19
N GLY A 1014 -21.53 29.64 2.17
CA GLY A 1014 -22.96 29.33 2.32
C GLY A 1014 -23.24 27.86 2.64
N SER A 1015 -22.53 27.28 3.61
CA SER A 1015 -22.93 26.03 4.25
C SER A 1015 -23.40 26.28 5.68
N PHE A 1016 -24.31 25.44 6.18
CA PHE A 1016 -24.60 25.37 7.61
C PHE A 1016 -23.62 24.40 8.26
N VAL A 1017 -22.94 24.83 9.33
CA VAL A 1017 -21.94 24.02 10.02
C VAL A 1017 -22.48 23.60 11.38
N VAL A 1018 -22.46 22.30 11.64
CA VAL A 1018 -22.90 21.70 12.92
C VAL A 1018 -21.86 20.70 13.39
N GLU A 1019 -21.69 20.58 14.71
CA GLU A 1019 -21.02 19.42 15.30
C GLU A 1019 -22.06 18.35 15.65
N ILE A 1020 -21.73 17.09 15.36
CA ILE A 1020 -22.54 15.93 15.73
C ILE A 1020 -21.69 14.89 16.46
N GLY A 1021 -22.31 14.14 17.36
CA GLY A 1021 -21.73 12.94 17.94
C GLY A 1021 -21.93 11.72 17.05
N SER A 1022 -21.87 10.54 17.67
CA SER A 1022 -22.08 9.25 17.02
C SER A 1022 -23.54 8.98 16.65
N GLY A 1023 -23.76 8.03 15.74
CA GLY A 1023 -25.09 7.62 15.28
C GLY A 1023 -25.41 8.11 13.87
N ARG A 1024 -26.69 7.99 13.48
CA ARG A 1024 -27.20 8.37 12.15
C ARG A 1024 -27.90 9.73 12.21
N HIS A 1025 -27.50 10.65 11.35
CA HIS A 1025 -28.02 12.02 11.25
C HIS A 1025 -28.49 12.30 9.83
N ILE A 1026 -29.73 12.79 9.68
CA ILE A 1026 -30.31 13.16 8.39
C ILE A 1026 -30.56 14.67 8.37
N PHE A 1027 -29.92 15.36 7.43
CA PHE A 1027 -30.10 16.77 7.17
C PHE A 1027 -30.85 17.00 5.87
N GLN A 1028 -31.76 17.96 5.86
CA GLN A 1028 -32.51 18.36 4.66
C GLN A 1028 -32.54 19.88 4.58
N ALA A 1029 -32.00 20.44 3.50
CA ALA A 1029 -32.21 21.84 3.17
C ALA A 1029 -33.62 22.02 2.56
N MET A 1030 -34.38 23.00 3.04
CA MET A 1030 -35.73 23.30 2.60
C MET A 1030 -35.80 24.76 2.14
N GLU A 1031 -36.40 25.01 0.97
CA GLU A 1031 -36.73 26.38 0.56
C GLU A 1031 -37.59 27.05 1.65
N GLY A 1032 -37.24 28.29 2.00
CA GLY A 1032 -38.00 29.06 2.98
C GLY A 1032 -39.40 29.36 2.44
N ASN A 1033 -40.42 28.64 2.88
CA ASN A 1033 -41.79 29.05 2.64
C ASN A 1033 -42.22 30.07 3.69
N GLN A 1034 -42.96 31.07 3.21
CA GLN A 1034 -43.70 32.11 3.90
C GLN A 1034 -43.86 31.92 5.43
N ARG A 1035 -43.60 33.01 6.17
CA ARG A 1035 -44.11 33.24 7.53
C ARG A 1035 -45.31 32.36 7.82
N ALA A 1036 -45.18 31.52 8.84
CA ALA A 1036 -46.32 30.99 9.57
C ALA A 1036 -47.23 32.18 9.91
N VAL A 1037 -48.31 32.35 9.14
CA VAL A 1037 -49.52 32.94 9.66
C VAL A 1037 -50.18 31.81 10.43
N GLU A 1038 -49.73 31.60 11.65
CA GLU A 1038 -50.58 31.03 12.69
C GLU A 1038 -51.70 32.06 12.91
N LEU A 1039 -52.85 31.81 12.28
CA LEU A 1039 -54.11 32.36 12.75
C LEU A 1039 -54.52 31.54 13.97
N GLN A 1040 -54.45 32.20 15.13
CA GLN A 1040 -55.16 32.01 16.40
C GLN A 1040 -55.51 30.60 16.88
#